data_AF-A0A6V7PD05-F1
#
_entry.id   AF-A0A6V7PD05-F1
#
_cell.length_a   1.000
_cell.length_b   1.000
_cell.length_c   1.000
_cell.angle_alpha   90.00
_cell.angle_beta   90.00
_cell.angle_gamma   90.00
#
_symmetry.space_group_name_H-M   'P 1'
#
loop_
_entity.id
_entity.type
_entity.pdbx_description
1 polymer ?
#
loop_
_entity_poly.entity_id
_entity_poly.type
_entity_poly.pdbx_seq_one_letter_code
_entity_poly.pdbx_strand_id
1 'polypeptide(L)'
;MAVHRLRLWWRRRRPYAAAGAAGAFVVVSAALVLTLSSWLREDEAPRCFSSDSADLVDLTLLKNAKEKGALCLDGSPAGYHLQRGFGSGSNSWLLHLEGGGWCRSLPSCASRKLTSLGSSNYMERQIAFHGILSNIQSQNPDFYNWNKVKIRYCDGASFSGDVENELQNGTTLFFRGQRIWEAIMDELLGEGLAEAKQAFLTGCSSGGLATYIHCDNFRALLPKDVTVKCLADGGFFLDVNDIIGKRSMRSLYNDVVHLQEVGKRFPNCISVMEPAQCFFPQEIVKNMKTPTFILNSAYDAWQIQHVLAPNASDPQDSWLSCKLDINKCNSSQIEILQGFRADLLDALSEVKKKREWGMFIDSCFVHCQTLTNITWHSPSSPRLNDKTIAEAVGDCHGRPPTPPLVAAAPPSAAAAAAAAGAFVVVSAALVLTLSSWPREDEAPRSFSSDSADLVDLTLLKNAKEKGALCLDGSPAGYHLQRGFGSGSNCWLLHLEGGGWCRSLQSCALRKLTALGSSNYMERQIAFHGILSNIQSQNPDFYNWNKVKIRYCDGASFSGDVENELQNGTTLFFRGQRIWEAIMDELLGEGLAEAKQAFLTGCSAGGLATYIHCDDFRALLPKKVTVKCLADGGFFLDVNDIIGKRSMRSFYNDVVHLQEVGKRFPNCISMMEPARLVFEIFLSHGDLPEDELCFFPHKIVKNMKTPTFILNPAYDAWQIQHVLAPNASEPQDSWLSCKLDINKCNSSQIEILQGFRADLLDALSEVKKKKEWGMFIDSCFVHCQTLNNITWHSPSSPRLNDKTIAEAVGDWYFDRRVVKEIDCPFPCNPTCYNLVFAQPYKL
;
A
#
# COMPACT_ATOMS: atom_id res chain seq x y z
N MET A 1 -51.63 -61.54 61.69
CA MET A 1 -51.22 -60.21 61.20
C MET A 1 -49.88 -59.86 61.86
N ALA A 2 -48.77 -59.56 61.20
CA ALA A 2 -48.08 -60.11 60.04
C ALA A 2 -46.81 -59.22 59.90
N VAL A 3 -45.64 -59.76 60.26
CA VAL A 3 -44.33 -59.09 60.27
C VAL A 3 -43.27 -60.07 59.74
N HIS A 4 -42.33 -59.55 58.93
CA HIS A 4 -40.97 -60.08 58.65
C HIS A 4 -40.71 -61.36 57.82
N ARG A 5 -39.78 -61.24 56.85
CA ARG A 5 -38.54 -62.04 56.56
C ARG A 5 -38.04 -61.74 55.12
N LEU A 6 -36.89 -61.15 54.80
CA LEU A 6 -35.44 -61.48 54.96
C LEU A 6 -34.89 -62.66 54.09
N ARG A 7 -34.00 -62.30 53.13
CA ARG A 7 -32.57 -62.71 52.96
C ARG A 7 -32.10 -63.87 52.02
N LEU A 8 -31.04 -63.50 51.28
CA LEU A 8 -29.70 -64.14 51.08
C LEU A 8 -29.39 -65.14 49.94
N TRP A 9 -28.57 -64.68 48.99
CA TRP A 9 -27.20 -65.11 48.59
C TRP A 9 -26.73 -66.57 48.80
N TRP A 10 -26.30 -67.26 47.72
CA TRP A 10 -25.04 -68.05 47.52
C TRP A 10 -25.09 -68.80 46.17
N ARG A 11 -24.23 -68.54 45.16
CA ARG A 11 -22.82 -68.95 44.88
C ARG A 11 -22.64 -70.28 44.10
N ARG A 12 -21.93 -70.16 42.96
CA ARG A 12 -21.10 -71.13 42.18
C ARG A 12 -21.76 -72.13 41.21
N ARG A 13 -21.49 -71.94 39.91
CA ARG A 13 -20.60 -72.77 39.04
C ARG A 13 -20.59 -72.22 37.58
N ARG A 14 -19.39 -71.98 37.02
CA ARG A 14 -19.05 -72.00 35.58
C ARG A 14 -18.60 -73.45 35.26
N PRO A 15 -18.52 -73.97 33.99
CA PRO A 15 -18.05 -73.22 32.81
C PRO A 15 -18.49 -73.67 31.37
N TYR A 16 -18.01 -72.91 30.37
CA TYR A 16 -17.79 -73.18 28.91
C TYR A 16 -18.89 -73.81 28.00
N ALA A 17 -19.42 -73.04 27.04
CA ALA A 17 -19.08 -73.10 25.59
C ALA A 17 -20.17 -72.49 24.68
N ALA A 18 -19.72 -71.73 23.66
CA ALA A 18 -20.40 -71.26 22.43
C ALA A 18 -21.65 -70.33 22.60
N ALA A 19 -21.53 -69.00 22.47
CA ALA A 19 -21.29 -68.19 21.27
C ALA A 19 -22.48 -68.13 20.28
N GLY A 20 -23.06 -66.93 20.11
CA GLY A 20 -23.95 -66.63 19.00
C GLY A 20 -24.83 -65.40 19.19
N ALA A 21 -24.33 -64.23 18.79
CA ALA A 21 -25.11 -63.04 18.39
C ALA A 21 -25.82 -62.21 19.48
N ALA A 22 -25.05 -61.40 20.23
CA ALA A 22 -25.53 -60.10 20.75
C ALA A 22 -24.38 -59.17 21.26
N GLY A 23 -23.16 -59.31 20.72
CA GLY A 23 -21.96 -58.64 21.24
C GLY A 23 -21.07 -57.99 20.19
N ALA A 24 -21.61 -57.71 19.00
CA ALA A 24 -20.87 -57.09 17.89
C ALA A 24 -21.20 -55.61 17.66
N PHE A 25 -22.01 -54.97 18.52
CA PHE A 25 -22.37 -53.56 18.38
C PHE A 25 -21.82 -52.63 19.48
N VAL A 26 -21.00 -53.15 20.40
CA VAL A 26 -20.43 -52.33 21.49
C VAL A 26 -18.88 -52.36 21.51
N VAL A 27 -18.23 -53.22 20.71
CA VAL A 27 -16.76 -53.33 20.68
C VAL A 27 -16.11 -52.63 19.48
N VAL A 28 -16.86 -52.24 18.45
CA VAL A 28 -16.35 -51.40 17.34
C VAL A 28 -16.26 -49.92 17.73
N SER A 29 -17.01 -49.48 18.74
CA SER A 29 -17.04 -48.08 19.17
C SER A 29 -15.91 -47.70 20.15
N ALA A 30 -15.20 -48.67 20.74
CA ALA A 30 -14.14 -48.43 21.72
C ALA A 30 -12.71 -48.60 21.15
N ALA A 31 -12.56 -49.19 19.97
CA ALA A 31 -11.26 -49.33 19.30
C ALA A 31 -10.91 -48.16 18.35
N LEU A 32 -11.90 -47.34 17.96
CA LEU A 32 -11.68 -46.14 17.15
C LEU A 32 -11.28 -44.90 17.98
N VAL A 33 -11.40 -44.98 19.30
CA VAL A 33 -10.99 -43.92 20.24
C VAL A 33 -9.55 -44.11 20.74
N LEU A 34 -8.93 -45.27 20.50
CA LEU A 34 -7.59 -45.62 21.02
C LEU A 34 -6.46 -45.67 19.98
N THR A 35 -6.71 -45.26 18.72
CA THR A 35 -5.65 -44.99 17.73
C THR A 35 -5.50 -43.51 17.36
N LEU A 36 -6.23 -42.61 18.03
CA LEU A 36 -6.14 -41.16 17.84
C LEU A 36 -5.52 -40.43 19.05
N SER A 37 -5.07 -41.16 20.07
CA SER A 37 -4.44 -40.61 21.28
C SER A 37 -2.92 -40.75 21.33
N SER A 38 -2.25 -40.96 20.19
CA SER A 38 -0.78 -40.96 20.08
C SER A 38 -0.16 -39.66 19.59
N TRP A 39 -0.92 -38.55 19.50
CA TRP A 39 -0.44 -37.24 19.03
C TRP A 39 -0.73 -36.05 19.95
N LEU A 40 -1.02 -36.30 21.24
CA LEU A 40 -1.05 -35.24 22.26
C LEU A 40 -0.06 -35.61 23.37
N ARG A 41 1.21 -35.30 23.10
CA ARG A 41 2.25 -35.23 24.12
C ARG A 41 2.45 -33.75 24.43
N GLU A 42 1.97 -33.34 25.60
CA GLU A 42 2.34 -32.08 26.23
C GLU A 42 3.84 -32.15 26.56
N ASP A 43 4.66 -31.50 25.74
CA ASP A 43 5.95 -30.98 26.15
C ASP A 43 5.74 -29.48 26.42
N GLU A 44 5.97 -29.07 27.66
CA GLU A 44 5.98 -27.67 28.10
C GLU A 44 7.05 -26.86 27.33
N ALA A 45 6.62 -25.86 26.55
CA ALA A 45 7.37 -24.64 26.20
C ALA A 45 6.52 -23.72 25.30
N PRO A 46 6.84 -22.41 25.18
CA PRO A 46 7.04 -21.40 26.20
C PRO A 46 5.92 -20.35 26.15
N ARG A 47 5.87 -19.46 27.15
CA ARG A 47 4.99 -18.28 27.20
C ARG A 47 5.01 -17.53 25.85
N CYS A 48 3.87 -17.45 25.16
CA CYS A 48 3.73 -16.57 24.01
C CYS A 48 3.61 -15.12 24.49
N PHE A 49 4.78 -14.49 24.52
CA PHE A 49 5.13 -13.14 24.08
C PHE A 49 4.04 -12.07 24.09
N SER A 50 4.37 -10.97 24.80
CA SER A 50 3.74 -9.67 24.64
C SER A 50 3.70 -9.28 23.16
N SER A 51 2.58 -8.68 22.74
CA SER A 51 2.55 -7.89 21.52
C SER A 51 3.41 -6.65 21.75
N ASP A 52 4.69 -6.73 21.43
CA ASP A 52 5.48 -5.52 21.29
C ASP A 52 4.91 -4.71 20.14
N SER A 53 4.71 -3.42 20.44
CA SER A 53 4.37 -2.34 19.53
C SER A 53 5.05 -2.48 18.17
N ALA A 54 4.41 -2.01 17.10
CA ALA A 54 5.18 -1.62 15.93
C ALA A 54 6.15 -0.51 16.38
N ASP A 55 7.41 -0.88 16.67
CA ASP A 55 8.42 0.02 17.20
C ASP A 55 8.76 1.08 16.14
N LEU A 56 8.06 2.21 16.22
CA LEU A 56 8.35 3.38 15.41
C LEU A 56 9.75 3.90 15.79
N VAL A 57 10.56 4.17 14.79
CA VAL A 57 11.96 4.58 14.95
C VAL A 57 12.06 6.09 14.72
N ASP A 58 12.58 6.81 15.72
CA ASP A 58 12.70 8.26 15.69
C ASP A 58 13.71 8.78 14.67
N LEU A 59 13.41 9.93 14.09
CA LEU A 59 14.33 10.70 13.24
C LEU A 59 15.32 11.45 14.13
N THR A 60 16.59 11.11 13.97
CA THR A 60 17.71 11.86 14.52
C THR A 60 18.24 12.83 13.47
N LEU A 61 18.21 14.12 13.78
CA LEU A 61 18.85 15.16 12.97
C LEU A 61 20.28 15.38 13.48
N LEU A 62 21.22 15.54 12.56
CA LEU A 62 22.61 15.82 12.89
C LEU A 62 22.73 17.12 13.69
N LYS A 63 23.28 17.04 14.92
CA LYS A 63 23.35 18.20 15.84
C LYS A 63 24.22 19.34 15.29
N ASN A 64 25.33 19.01 14.64
CA ASN A 64 26.30 19.98 14.10
C ASN A 64 26.27 20.03 12.57
N ALA A 65 25.10 19.78 11.96
CA ALA A 65 24.97 19.69 10.51
C ALA A 65 25.50 20.93 9.77
N LYS A 66 25.22 22.13 10.29
CA LYS A 66 25.66 23.39 9.67
C LYS A 66 27.18 23.55 9.69
N GLU A 67 27.82 23.21 10.81
CA GLU A 67 29.29 23.26 10.95
C GLU A 67 29.97 22.24 10.05
N LYS A 68 29.39 21.03 9.93
CA LYS A 68 29.87 19.96 9.05
C LYS A 68 29.45 20.15 7.57
N GLY A 69 28.61 21.14 7.26
CA GLY A 69 28.03 21.34 5.92
C GLY A 69 27.08 20.23 5.45
N ALA A 70 26.57 19.39 6.36
CA ALA A 70 25.70 18.25 6.08
C ALA A 70 24.22 18.67 5.99
N LEU A 71 23.90 19.47 4.97
CA LEU A 71 22.60 20.10 4.80
C LEU A 71 21.83 19.53 3.59
N CYS A 72 20.53 19.35 3.75
CA CYS A 72 19.61 19.03 2.66
C CYS A 72 19.50 20.20 1.66
N LEU A 73 18.91 19.97 0.48
CA LEU A 73 18.79 20.97 -0.59
C LEU A 73 18.24 22.35 -0.14
N ASP A 74 17.37 22.40 0.87
CA ASP A 74 16.81 23.64 1.43
C ASP A 74 17.66 24.31 2.53
N GLY A 75 18.72 23.67 2.99
CA GLY A 75 19.58 24.11 4.10
C GLY A 75 19.22 23.54 5.46
N SER A 76 18.22 22.65 5.55
CA SER A 76 17.88 21.94 6.78
C SER A 76 18.92 20.84 7.11
N PRO A 77 19.10 20.47 8.39
CA PRO A 77 20.06 19.44 8.78
C PRO A 77 19.64 18.06 8.24
N ALA A 78 20.58 17.29 7.72
CA ALA A 78 20.31 15.89 7.34
C ALA A 78 20.06 15.01 8.57
N GLY A 79 19.45 13.83 8.35
CA GLY A 79 19.07 12.93 9.44
C GLY A 79 18.91 11.47 9.05
N TYR A 80 18.76 10.62 10.06
CA TYR A 80 18.59 9.18 9.94
C TYR A 80 17.70 8.65 11.07
N HIS A 81 17.18 7.44 10.90
CA HIS A 81 16.47 6.70 11.94
C HIS A 81 17.35 5.56 12.43
N LEU A 82 17.46 5.34 13.74
CA LEU A 82 18.28 4.28 14.35
C LEU A 82 17.45 3.44 15.32
N GLN A 83 17.34 2.15 15.04
CA GLN A 83 16.80 1.13 15.94
C GLN A 83 17.96 0.29 16.48
N ARG A 84 18.08 0.21 17.82
CA ARG A 84 19.17 -0.55 18.46
C ARG A 84 18.95 -2.05 18.35
N GLY A 85 20.05 -2.77 18.12
CA GLY A 85 20.08 -4.23 18.10
C GLY A 85 20.04 -4.83 19.50
N PHE A 86 19.78 -6.13 19.58
CA PHE A 86 19.65 -6.86 20.85
C PHE A 86 20.23 -8.27 20.75
N GLY A 87 20.52 -8.87 21.91
CA GLY A 87 21.06 -10.22 22.00
C GLY A 87 22.36 -10.38 21.22
N SER A 88 22.47 -11.43 20.40
CA SER A 88 23.66 -11.68 19.57
C SER A 88 23.91 -10.65 18.48
N GLY A 89 22.88 -9.91 18.04
CA GLY A 89 22.96 -8.90 17.00
C GLY A 89 23.33 -7.49 17.50
N SER A 90 23.51 -7.29 18.81
CA SER A 90 23.78 -5.96 19.38
C SER A 90 25.09 -5.32 18.91
N ASN A 91 26.03 -6.12 18.42
CA ASN A 91 27.30 -5.66 17.85
C ASN A 91 27.35 -5.80 16.32
N SER A 92 26.20 -6.01 15.69
CA SER A 92 26.06 -6.08 14.23
C SER A 92 25.21 -4.92 13.75
N TRP A 93 25.56 -4.36 12.59
CA TRP A 93 24.99 -3.12 12.08
C TRP A 93 24.52 -3.27 10.64
N LEU A 94 23.31 -2.78 10.35
CA LEU A 94 22.73 -2.70 9.03
C LEU A 94 22.34 -1.25 8.76
N LEU A 95 22.98 -0.63 7.77
CA LEU A 95 22.68 0.73 7.34
C LEU A 95 21.96 0.66 5.99
N HIS A 96 20.86 1.40 5.83
CA HIS A 96 20.06 1.44 4.61
C HIS A 96 19.96 2.87 4.07
N LEU A 97 20.40 3.05 2.82
CA LEU A 97 20.33 4.31 2.08
C LEU A 97 18.99 4.42 1.35
N GLU A 98 18.19 5.41 1.74
CA GLU A 98 16.89 5.67 1.12
C GLU A 98 17.02 6.07 -0.36
N GLY A 99 16.12 5.53 -1.18
CA GLY A 99 15.97 5.89 -2.59
C GLY A 99 15.00 7.05 -2.80
N GLY A 100 15.12 7.69 -3.96
CA GLY A 100 14.22 8.78 -4.35
C GLY A 100 14.47 9.34 -5.75
N GLY A 101 15.52 8.92 -6.46
CA GLY A 101 15.88 9.45 -7.78
C GLY A 101 16.65 10.79 -7.68
N TRP A 102 16.77 11.51 -8.79
CA TRP A 102 17.67 12.68 -8.90
C TRP A 102 16.94 13.93 -9.37
N CYS A 103 17.48 15.10 -9.01
CA CYS A 103 17.12 16.37 -9.64
C CYS A 103 18.26 16.79 -10.56
N ARG A 104 17.92 17.28 -11.76
CA ARG A 104 18.87 17.42 -12.89
C ARG A 104 19.01 18.85 -13.41
N SER A 105 18.31 19.79 -12.79
CA SER A 105 18.30 21.20 -13.18
C SER A 105 17.95 22.06 -11.97
N LEU A 106 18.37 23.33 -11.96
CA LEU A 106 18.03 24.25 -10.87
C LEU A 106 16.53 24.31 -10.58
N PRO A 107 15.61 24.42 -11.58
CA PRO A 107 14.17 24.36 -11.30
C PRO A 107 13.72 23.04 -10.69
N SER A 108 14.21 21.90 -11.18
CA SER A 108 13.83 20.59 -10.61
C SER A 108 14.32 20.42 -9.17
N CYS A 109 15.52 20.90 -8.85
CA CYS A 109 16.08 20.85 -7.49
C CYS A 109 15.40 21.87 -6.55
N ALA A 110 15.06 23.05 -7.07
CA ALA A 110 14.30 24.06 -6.33
C ALA A 110 12.88 23.58 -6.01
N SER A 111 12.24 22.83 -6.90
CA SER A 111 10.97 22.16 -6.60
C SER A 111 11.15 21.08 -5.54
N ARG A 112 12.19 20.24 -5.69
CA ARG A 112 12.47 19.13 -4.77
C ARG A 112 12.74 19.57 -3.34
N LYS A 113 13.37 20.72 -3.10
CA LYS A 113 13.67 21.21 -1.75
C LYS A 113 12.41 21.49 -0.90
N LEU A 114 11.24 21.58 -1.53
CA LEU A 114 9.93 21.74 -0.88
C LEU A 114 9.26 20.40 -0.52
N THR A 115 10.03 19.31 -0.52
CA THR A 115 9.56 17.93 -0.28
C THR A 115 10.46 17.19 0.72
N SER A 116 10.03 16.03 1.21
CA SER A 116 10.85 15.18 2.10
C SER A 116 12.14 14.66 1.45
N LEU A 117 12.23 14.64 0.11
CA LEU A 117 13.42 14.24 -0.66
C LEU A 117 14.41 15.38 -0.90
N GLY A 118 14.16 16.58 -0.34
CA GLY A 118 15.07 17.72 -0.42
C GLY A 118 15.16 18.53 0.87
N SER A 119 14.48 18.11 1.94
CA SER A 119 14.44 18.85 3.19
C SER A 119 13.94 17.99 4.35
N SER A 120 14.66 18.05 5.48
CA SER A 120 14.28 17.36 6.72
C SER A 120 13.15 18.04 7.48
N ASN A 121 12.72 19.24 7.04
CA ASN A 121 11.51 19.89 7.54
C ASN A 121 10.23 19.15 7.11
N TYR A 122 10.30 18.38 6.02
CA TYR A 122 9.18 17.60 5.49
C TYR A 122 9.31 16.09 5.74
N MET A 123 10.40 15.63 6.35
CA MET A 123 10.59 14.22 6.71
C MET A 123 9.67 13.81 7.86
N GLU A 124 9.18 12.57 7.79
CA GLU A 124 8.47 11.91 8.89
C GLU A 124 9.39 11.81 10.10
N ARG A 125 8.87 12.22 11.28
CA ARG A 125 9.64 12.22 12.53
C ARG A 125 9.83 10.84 13.12
N GLN A 126 8.96 9.89 12.76
CA GLN A 126 9.08 8.49 13.14
C GLN A 126 8.61 7.65 11.96
N ILE A 127 9.23 6.48 11.76
CA ILE A 127 8.84 5.54 10.71
C ILE A 127 8.87 4.11 11.23
N ALA A 128 8.03 3.26 10.66
CA ALA A 128 8.11 1.82 10.87
C ALA A 128 9.20 1.21 9.97
N PHE A 129 9.88 0.20 10.49
CA PHE A 129 10.85 -0.59 9.74
C PHE A 129 10.21 -1.89 9.23
N HIS A 130 10.42 -2.19 7.95
CA HIS A 130 9.87 -3.35 7.24
C HIS A 130 10.94 -4.05 6.40
N GLY A 131 10.61 -5.24 5.89
CA GLY A 131 11.49 -6.07 5.06
C GLY A 131 12.82 -6.33 5.78
N ILE A 132 13.92 -6.01 5.10
CA ILE A 132 15.28 -6.16 5.64
C ILE A 132 15.54 -5.34 6.92
N LEU A 133 14.72 -4.33 7.22
CA LEU A 133 14.82 -3.54 8.45
C LEU A 133 13.88 -4.03 9.57
N SER A 134 12.98 -4.97 9.31
CA SER A 134 12.03 -5.45 10.34
C SER A 134 12.78 -6.01 11.56
N ASN A 135 12.29 -5.77 12.76
CA ASN A 135 12.76 -6.43 14.00
C ASN A 135 12.02 -7.74 14.29
N ILE A 136 11.10 -8.14 13.42
CA ILE A 136 10.35 -9.38 13.54
C ILE A 136 11.10 -10.48 12.80
N GLN A 137 11.57 -11.49 13.54
CA GLN A 137 12.37 -12.59 12.98
C GLN A 137 11.68 -13.34 11.84
N SER A 138 10.37 -13.55 11.90
CA SER A 138 9.62 -14.21 10.82
C SER A 138 9.52 -13.40 9.53
N GLN A 139 9.82 -12.10 9.57
CA GLN A 139 9.88 -11.22 8.40
C GLN A 139 11.32 -10.95 7.98
N ASN A 140 12.29 -11.06 8.89
CA ASN A 140 13.69 -10.75 8.66
C ASN A 140 14.60 -11.74 9.41
N PRO A 141 14.71 -12.99 8.94
CA PRO A 141 15.26 -14.10 9.72
C PRO A 141 16.70 -13.88 10.20
N ASP A 142 17.54 -13.27 9.38
CA ASP A 142 18.98 -13.14 9.66
C ASP A 142 19.37 -11.82 10.34
N PHE A 143 18.61 -10.74 10.11
CA PHE A 143 19.02 -9.38 10.52
C PHE A 143 18.07 -8.72 11.54
N TYR A 144 17.03 -9.42 12.01
CA TYR A 144 16.00 -8.84 12.87
C TYR A 144 16.53 -8.18 14.16
N ASN A 145 17.59 -8.74 14.74
CA ASN A 145 18.15 -8.29 16.01
C ASN A 145 19.40 -7.41 15.88
N TRP A 146 19.73 -6.94 14.67
CA TRP A 146 20.87 -6.05 14.42
C TRP A 146 20.54 -4.59 14.76
N ASN A 147 21.56 -3.76 14.98
CA ASN A 147 21.38 -2.30 14.92
C ASN A 147 21.01 -1.93 13.49
N LYS A 148 19.91 -1.20 13.31
CA LYS A 148 19.37 -0.88 12.00
C LYS A 148 19.25 0.62 11.85
N VAL A 149 19.84 1.14 10.78
CA VAL A 149 19.83 2.57 10.46
C VAL A 149 19.19 2.77 9.10
N LYS A 150 18.21 3.68 9.01
CA LYS A 150 17.72 4.20 7.72
C LYS A 150 18.17 5.64 7.55
N ILE A 151 19.09 5.88 6.63
CA ILE A 151 19.61 7.21 6.31
C ILE A 151 18.65 7.88 5.31
N ARG A 152 18.15 9.06 5.66
CA ARG A 152 17.13 9.76 4.86
C ARG A 152 17.75 10.51 3.69
N TYR A 153 17.13 10.40 2.53
CA TYR A 153 17.64 10.98 1.29
C TYR A 153 17.19 12.43 1.12
N CYS A 154 18.11 13.37 0.94
CA CYS A 154 17.75 14.77 0.71
C CYS A 154 18.74 15.62 -0.11
N ASP A 155 19.73 14.99 -0.76
CA ASP A 155 20.78 15.70 -1.50
C ASP A 155 20.50 15.80 -3.00
N GLY A 156 19.79 14.82 -3.57
CA GLY A 156 19.44 14.79 -4.99
C GLY A 156 20.50 14.20 -5.93
N ALA A 157 21.61 13.65 -5.41
CA ALA A 157 22.70 13.04 -6.16
C ALA A 157 23.24 11.74 -5.51
N SER A 158 22.40 10.87 -4.95
CA SER A 158 22.87 9.59 -4.37
C SER A 158 23.97 9.78 -3.31
N PHE A 159 23.85 10.79 -2.45
CA PHE A 159 24.84 11.14 -1.44
C PHE A 159 26.24 11.41 -1.99
N SER A 160 26.37 12.01 -3.19
CA SER A 160 27.68 12.15 -3.86
C SER A 160 28.04 13.56 -4.33
N GLY A 161 27.11 14.51 -4.34
CA GLY A 161 27.39 15.90 -4.71
C GLY A 161 28.08 16.69 -3.58
N ASP A 162 28.95 17.62 -3.95
CA ASP A 162 29.46 18.68 -3.05
C ASP A 162 29.82 19.95 -3.82
N VAL A 163 28.88 20.89 -3.87
CA VAL A 163 29.04 22.18 -4.55
C VAL A 163 29.28 23.28 -3.53
N GLU A 164 30.40 24.00 -3.65
CA GLU A 164 30.76 25.05 -2.69
C GLU A 164 29.82 26.27 -2.73
N ASN A 165 29.41 26.69 -3.92
CA ASN A 165 28.54 27.85 -4.09
C ASN A 165 27.08 27.48 -3.84
N GLU A 166 26.49 28.06 -2.79
CA GLU A 166 25.10 27.82 -2.38
C GLU A 166 24.10 28.66 -3.17
N LEU A 167 24.54 29.79 -3.75
CA LEU A 167 23.69 30.68 -4.52
C LEU A 167 23.79 30.35 -6.01
N GLN A 168 22.75 29.73 -6.55
CA GLN A 168 22.68 29.30 -7.94
C GLN A 168 21.64 30.16 -8.68
N ASN A 169 22.10 31.14 -9.45
CA ASN A 169 21.24 32.09 -10.19
C ASN A 169 20.14 32.73 -9.33
N GLY A 170 20.47 33.18 -8.11
CA GLY A 170 19.53 33.82 -7.20
C GLY A 170 18.68 32.87 -6.35
N THR A 171 18.81 31.55 -6.54
CA THR A 171 18.16 30.54 -5.69
C THR A 171 19.19 29.85 -4.81
N THR A 172 18.98 29.84 -3.50
CA THR A 172 19.82 29.09 -2.57
C THR A 172 19.49 27.59 -2.62
N LEU A 173 20.51 26.76 -2.90
CA LEU A 173 20.47 25.30 -2.94
C LEU A 173 21.75 24.71 -2.35
N PHE A 174 21.61 23.66 -1.55
CA PHE A 174 22.73 22.99 -0.90
C PHE A 174 22.91 21.58 -1.47
N PHE A 175 23.80 21.43 -2.45
CA PHE A 175 24.18 20.13 -3.00
C PHE A 175 25.30 19.51 -2.16
N ARG A 176 24.93 18.88 -1.03
CA ARG A 176 25.87 18.45 0.02
C ARG A 176 25.86 16.94 0.30
N GLY A 177 25.51 16.12 -0.69
CA GLY A 177 25.39 14.67 -0.54
C GLY A 177 26.61 13.99 0.09
N GLN A 178 27.82 14.34 -0.36
CA GLN A 178 29.06 13.78 0.20
C GLN A 178 29.26 14.17 1.67
N ARG A 179 28.99 15.44 2.03
CA ARG A 179 29.12 15.92 3.41
C ARG A 179 28.08 15.29 4.33
N ILE A 180 26.87 15.06 3.83
CA ILE A 180 25.82 14.32 4.55
C ILE A 180 26.30 12.91 4.87
N TRP A 181 26.82 12.18 3.87
CA TRP A 181 27.37 10.84 4.08
C TRP A 181 28.46 10.83 5.16
N GLU A 182 29.47 11.70 5.04
CA GLU A 182 30.59 11.77 5.99
C GLU A 182 30.14 12.10 7.40
N ALA A 183 29.26 13.09 7.57
CA ALA A 183 28.79 13.53 8.87
C ALA A 183 27.94 12.47 9.58
N ILE A 184 27.11 11.72 8.84
CA ILE A 184 26.31 10.63 9.40
C ILE A 184 27.21 9.45 9.78
N MET A 185 28.18 9.07 8.95
CA MET A 185 29.10 7.99 9.29
C MET A 185 29.90 8.31 10.56
N ASP A 186 30.42 9.54 10.68
CA ASP A 186 31.15 10.01 11.87
C ASP A 186 30.28 9.94 13.14
N GLU A 187 29.01 10.37 13.06
CA GLU A 187 28.10 10.27 14.21
C GLU A 187 27.80 8.81 14.57
N LEU A 188 27.52 7.96 13.59
CA LEU A 188 27.24 6.53 13.83
C LEU A 188 28.46 5.78 14.43
N LEU A 189 29.67 6.14 14.02
CA LEU A 189 30.91 5.61 14.63
C LEU A 189 30.95 5.94 16.13
N GLY A 190 30.61 7.18 16.51
CA GLY A 190 30.48 7.61 17.90
C GLY A 190 29.33 6.92 18.65
N GLU A 191 28.27 6.53 17.95
CA GLU A 191 27.12 5.79 18.50
C GLU A 191 27.37 4.27 18.65
N GLY A 192 28.59 3.79 18.36
CA GLY A 192 29.02 2.41 18.58
C GLY A 192 29.23 1.57 17.32
N LEU A 193 29.05 2.13 16.11
CA LEU A 193 29.39 1.44 14.87
C LEU A 193 30.90 1.10 14.80
N ALA A 194 31.76 1.89 15.46
CA ALA A 194 33.20 1.63 15.54
C ALA A 194 33.54 0.30 16.24
N GLU A 195 32.64 -0.22 17.09
CA GLU A 195 32.80 -1.48 17.84
C GLU A 195 32.09 -2.66 17.17
N ALA A 196 31.56 -2.46 15.96
CA ALA A 196 30.82 -3.49 15.24
C ALA A 196 31.70 -4.71 14.92
N LYS A 197 31.14 -5.91 15.07
CA LYS A 197 31.75 -7.16 14.57
C LYS A 197 31.38 -7.42 13.11
N GLN A 198 30.20 -6.99 12.72
CA GLN A 198 29.67 -7.11 11.37
C GLN A 198 28.94 -5.82 10.99
N ALA A 199 29.13 -5.39 9.74
CA ALA A 199 28.43 -4.23 9.20
C ALA A 199 27.92 -4.52 7.78
N PHE A 200 26.71 -4.06 7.48
CA PHE A 200 26.05 -4.32 6.21
C PHE A 200 25.48 -3.01 5.66
N LEU A 201 26.03 -2.51 4.55
CA LEU A 201 25.52 -1.32 3.88
C LEU A 201 24.56 -1.71 2.76
N THR A 202 23.34 -1.22 2.83
CA THR A 202 22.28 -1.53 1.90
C THR A 202 21.64 -0.27 1.35
N GLY A 203 20.91 -0.36 0.24
CA GLY A 203 20.15 0.77 -0.27
C GLY A 203 19.30 0.39 -1.46
N CYS A 204 18.26 1.19 -1.74
CA CYS A 204 17.40 0.97 -2.89
C CYS A 204 17.39 2.12 -3.91
N SER A 205 17.28 1.80 -5.20
CA SER A 205 17.15 2.78 -6.29
C SER A 205 18.35 3.74 -6.30
N SER A 206 18.15 5.06 -6.20
CA SER A 206 19.24 6.03 -6.03
C SER A 206 20.07 5.78 -4.76
N GLY A 207 19.49 5.21 -3.71
CA GLY A 207 20.23 4.73 -2.53
C GLY A 207 20.99 3.44 -2.80
N GLY A 208 20.50 2.57 -3.70
CA GLY A 208 21.22 1.40 -4.18
C GLY A 208 22.44 1.79 -5.03
N LEU A 209 22.30 2.82 -5.88
CA LEU A 209 23.43 3.45 -6.55
C LEU A 209 24.43 4.02 -5.53
N ALA A 210 23.94 4.73 -4.51
CA ALA A 210 24.78 5.26 -3.44
C ALA A 210 25.56 4.16 -2.71
N THR A 211 24.97 2.97 -2.53
CA THR A 211 25.68 1.81 -1.98
C THR A 211 26.89 1.43 -2.84
N TYR A 212 26.78 1.38 -4.17
CA TYR A 212 27.94 1.13 -5.04
C TYR A 212 29.03 2.20 -4.87
N ILE A 213 28.64 3.46 -4.78
CA ILE A 213 29.56 4.60 -4.64
C ILE A 213 30.33 4.56 -3.32
N HIS A 214 29.66 4.19 -2.23
CA HIS A 214 30.16 4.35 -0.87
C HIS A 214 30.64 3.07 -0.18
N CYS A 215 30.37 1.89 -0.74
CA CYS A 215 30.67 0.61 -0.08
C CYS A 215 32.15 0.45 0.32
N ASP A 216 33.10 0.76 -0.57
CA ASP A 216 34.53 0.66 -0.24
C ASP A 216 34.97 1.71 0.81
N ASN A 217 34.38 2.90 0.77
CA ASN A 217 34.60 3.92 1.81
C ASN A 217 34.07 3.42 3.16
N PHE A 218 32.87 2.86 3.18
CA PHE A 218 32.24 2.31 4.38
C PHE A 218 33.10 1.18 4.99
N ARG A 219 33.63 0.28 4.16
CA ARG A 219 34.59 -0.73 4.60
C ARG A 219 35.83 -0.11 5.23
N ALA A 220 36.36 0.97 4.65
CA ALA A 220 37.57 1.62 5.11
C ALA A 220 37.42 2.35 6.46
N LEU A 221 36.19 2.72 6.85
CA LEU A 221 35.90 3.35 8.15
C LEU A 221 36.01 2.37 9.33
N LEU A 222 35.94 1.06 9.08
CA LEU A 222 35.87 0.03 10.12
C LEU A 222 37.18 -0.77 10.23
N PRO A 223 37.50 -1.30 11.43
CA PRO A 223 38.67 -2.15 11.62
C PRO A 223 38.78 -3.32 10.64
N LYS A 224 40.00 -3.82 10.42
CA LYS A 224 40.28 -4.85 9.39
C LYS A 224 39.65 -6.22 9.69
N ASP A 225 39.39 -6.51 10.96
CA ASP A 225 38.76 -7.73 11.45
C ASP A 225 37.22 -7.71 11.37
N VAL A 226 36.61 -6.53 11.19
CA VAL A 226 35.16 -6.40 10.99
C VAL A 226 34.75 -6.96 9.64
N THR A 227 33.70 -7.80 9.63
CA THR A 227 33.11 -8.30 8.39
C THR A 227 32.17 -7.24 7.81
N VAL A 228 32.51 -6.70 6.64
CA VAL A 228 31.68 -5.72 5.93
C VAL A 228 31.25 -6.27 4.59
N LYS A 229 29.95 -6.20 4.31
CA LYS A 229 29.35 -6.53 3.02
C LYS A 229 28.42 -5.39 2.59
N CYS A 230 28.02 -5.39 1.32
CA CYS A 230 27.05 -4.43 0.80
C CYS A 230 25.94 -5.11 0.00
N LEU A 231 24.76 -4.48 -0.09
CA LEU A 231 23.65 -4.92 -0.94
C LEU A 231 23.06 -3.72 -1.68
N ALA A 232 23.01 -3.79 -2.99
CA ALA A 232 22.38 -2.78 -3.82
C ALA A 232 21.14 -3.36 -4.49
N ASP A 233 19.98 -2.81 -4.16
CA ASP A 233 18.66 -3.22 -4.64
C ASP A 233 18.11 -2.22 -5.66
N GLY A 234 17.78 -2.67 -6.88
CA GLY A 234 17.25 -1.80 -7.93
C GLY A 234 18.17 -0.63 -8.30
N GLY A 235 19.45 -0.71 -7.94
CA GLY A 235 20.45 0.35 -8.09
C GLY A 235 21.35 0.17 -9.29
N PHE A 236 21.23 -0.96 -10.03
CA PHE A 236 22.06 -1.25 -11.20
C PHE A 236 21.43 -0.65 -12.46
N PHE A 237 21.50 0.67 -12.60
CA PHE A 237 21.00 1.41 -13.75
C PHE A 237 21.85 1.15 -14.99
N LEU A 238 21.20 0.88 -16.13
CA LEU A 238 21.87 0.58 -17.38
C LEU A 238 22.14 1.81 -18.22
N ASP A 239 23.35 1.86 -18.78
CA ASP A 239 23.69 2.76 -19.86
C ASP A 239 23.40 2.07 -21.19
N VAL A 240 22.17 2.19 -21.68
CA VAL A 240 21.69 1.61 -22.95
C VAL A 240 20.96 2.66 -23.79
N ASN A 241 20.71 2.31 -25.05
CA ASN A 241 19.85 3.11 -25.91
C ASN A 241 18.38 2.87 -25.53
N ASP A 242 17.58 3.93 -25.60
CA ASP A 242 16.13 3.82 -25.58
C ASP A 242 15.57 3.33 -26.92
N ILE A 243 14.26 3.17 -27.00
CA ILE A 243 13.53 2.65 -28.17
C ILE A 243 13.67 3.49 -29.45
N ILE A 244 14.20 4.73 -29.38
CA ILE A 244 14.51 5.55 -30.57
C ILE A 244 16.02 5.75 -30.78
N GLY A 245 16.85 4.99 -30.06
CA GLY A 245 18.31 4.99 -30.21
C GLY A 245 19.04 6.07 -29.42
N LYS A 246 18.38 6.77 -28.47
CA LYS A 246 19.02 7.81 -27.66
C LYS A 246 19.49 7.28 -26.30
N ARG A 247 20.55 7.90 -25.78
CA ARG A 247 21.13 7.59 -24.45
C ARG A 247 20.47 8.43 -23.35
N SER A 248 19.16 8.26 -23.17
CA SER A 248 18.34 9.10 -22.28
C SER A 248 18.83 9.09 -20.82
N MET A 249 19.20 7.92 -20.30
CA MET A 249 19.75 7.80 -18.94
C MET A 249 21.13 8.46 -18.80
N ARG A 250 22.00 8.34 -19.80
CA ARG A 250 23.32 9.00 -19.80
C ARG A 250 23.15 10.53 -19.80
N SER A 251 22.17 11.05 -20.53
CA SER A 251 21.83 12.48 -20.52
C SER A 251 21.34 12.94 -19.13
N LEU A 252 20.49 12.15 -18.48
CA LEU A 252 20.07 12.40 -17.09
C LEU A 252 21.28 12.48 -16.15
N TYR A 253 22.18 11.49 -16.20
CA TYR A 253 23.38 11.46 -15.36
C TYR A 253 24.34 12.59 -15.68
N ASN A 254 24.50 12.96 -16.95
CA ASN A 254 25.29 14.11 -17.35
C ASN A 254 24.82 15.38 -16.63
N ASP A 255 23.52 15.65 -16.66
CA ASP A 255 22.94 16.82 -16.00
C ASP A 255 23.14 16.81 -14.48
N VAL A 256 22.95 15.66 -13.82
CA VAL A 256 23.17 15.50 -12.37
C VAL A 256 24.64 15.69 -12.01
N VAL A 257 25.55 15.04 -12.74
CA VAL A 257 26.98 15.04 -12.46
C VAL A 257 27.59 16.42 -12.63
N HIS A 258 27.18 17.17 -13.66
CA HIS A 258 27.65 18.53 -13.86
C HIS A 258 27.03 19.53 -12.88
N LEU A 259 25.72 19.45 -12.61
CA LEU A 259 25.05 20.39 -11.71
C LEU A 259 25.55 20.27 -10.27
N GLN A 260 25.84 19.04 -9.82
CA GLN A 260 26.15 18.74 -8.42
C GLN A 260 27.62 18.36 -8.20
N GLU A 261 28.47 18.55 -9.21
CA GLU A 261 29.92 18.30 -9.20
C GLU A 261 30.35 16.87 -8.77
N VAL A 262 29.47 15.89 -8.99
CA VAL A 262 29.65 14.48 -8.58
C VAL A 262 30.92 13.85 -9.18
N GLY A 263 31.37 14.33 -10.35
CA GLY A 263 32.54 13.80 -11.05
C GLY A 263 33.81 13.80 -10.19
N LYS A 264 33.92 14.72 -9.23
CA LYS A 264 35.03 14.79 -8.25
C LYS A 264 35.19 13.50 -7.44
N ARG A 265 34.14 12.69 -7.32
CA ARG A 265 34.16 11.41 -6.59
C ARG A 265 34.87 10.30 -7.37
N PHE A 266 35.06 10.45 -8.67
CA PHE A 266 35.62 9.41 -9.54
C PHE A 266 36.87 9.89 -10.30
N PRO A 267 37.92 10.42 -9.62
CA PRO A 267 39.06 11.08 -10.28
C PRO A 267 39.80 10.17 -11.28
N ASN A 268 39.93 8.88 -10.94
CA ASN A 268 40.58 7.91 -11.83
C ASN A 268 39.72 7.61 -13.07
N CYS A 269 38.40 7.57 -12.92
CA CYS A 269 37.49 7.27 -14.02
C CYS A 269 37.36 8.46 -14.98
N ILE A 270 37.20 9.68 -14.46
CA ILE A 270 37.07 10.87 -15.30
C ILE A 270 38.34 11.20 -16.09
N SER A 271 39.49 10.61 -15.72
CA SER A 271 40.74 10.73 -16.48
C SER A 271 40.74 9.93 -17.78
N VAL A 272 39.81 8.98 -17.94
CA VAL A 272 39.75 8.06 -19.09
C VAL A 272 38.40 8.04 -19.81
N MET A 273 37.34 8.61 -19.24
CA MET A 273 36.01 8.71 -19.85
C MET A 273 35.21 9.91 -19.32
N GLU A 274 34.06 10.18 -19.94
CA GLU A 274 33.20 11.30 -19.56
C GLU A 274 32.64 11.14 -18.13
N PRO A 275 32.52 12.23 -17.35
CA PRO A 275 32.04 12.18 -15.96
C PRO A 275 30.70 11.46 -15.77
N ALA A 276 29.76 11.62 -16.71
CA ALA A 276 28.46 10.95 -16.67
C ALA A 276 28.56 9.42 -16.70
N GLN A 277 29.55 8.87 -17.43
CA GLN A 277 29.74 7.42 -17.54
C GLN A 277 30.24 6.81 -16.24
N CYS A 278 31.10 7.55 -15.52
CA CYS A 278 31.64 7.14 -14.23
C CYS A 278 30.60 6.99 -13.12
N PHE A 279 29.43 7.60 -13.29
CA PHE A 279 28.33 7.50 -12.35
C PHE A 279 27.50 6.22 -12.53
N PHE A 280 27.69 5.47 -13.61
CA PHE A 280 26.97 4.21 -13.83
C PHE A 280 27.57 3.06 -13.00
N PRO A 281 26.73 2.23 -12.35
CA PRO A 281 27.15 1.06 -11.57
C PRO A 281 28.11 0.13 -12.31
N GLN A 282 27.89 -0.11 -13.60
CA GLN A 282 28.72 -0.96 -14.45
C GLN A 282 30.20 -0.52 -14.50
N GLU A 283 30.48 0.77 -14.33
CA GLU A 283 31.86 1.28 -14.25
C GLU A 283 32.39 1.25 -12.81
N ILE A 284 31.53 1.55 -11.83
CA ILE A 284 31.89 1.56 -10.41
C ILE A 284 32.31 0.15 -9.97
N VAL A 285 31.54 -0.89 -10.29
CA VAL A 285 31.78 -2.28 -9.82
C VAL A 285 33.09 -2.89 -10.32
N LYS A 286 33.66 -2.38 -11.43
CA LYS A 286 34.96 -2.85 -11.96
C LYS A 286 36.07 -2.68 -10.93
N ASN A 287 36.06 -1.54 -10.23
CA ASN A 287 37.12 -1.16 -9.28
C ASN A 287 36.75 -1.43 -7.80
N MET A 288 35.49 -1.79 -7.53
CA MET A 288 35.03 -2.13 -6.18
C MET A 288 35.71 -3.40 -5.65
N LYS A 289 36.15 -3.33 -4.39
CA LYS A 289 36.85 -4.42 -3.69
C LYS A 289 35.95 -5.14 -2.69
N THR A 290 35.05 -4.42 -2.03
CA THR A 290 34.22 -4.97 -0.97
C THR A 290 33.13 -5.88 -1.54
N PRO A 291 32.95 -7.11 -0.99
CA PRO A 291 31.89 -8.02 -1.41
C PRO A 291 30.51 -7.38 -1.40
N THR A 292 29.83 -7.44 -2.55
CA THR A 292 28.53 -6.82 -2.75
C THR A 292 27.53 -7.83 -3.32
N PHE A 293 26.30 -7.79 -2.80
CA PHE A 293 25.16 -8.55 -3.31
C PHE A 293 24.31 -7.64 -4.21
N ILE A 294 24.09 -8.06 -5.45
CA ILE A 294 23.28 -7.32 -6.41
C ILE A 294 21.88 -7.92 -6.46
N LEU A 295 20.89 -7.16 -6.02
CA LEU A 295 19.48 -7.51 -6.18
C LEU A 295 18.89 -6.59 -7.24
N ASN A 296 18.43 -7.14 -8.35
CA ASN A 296 17.85 -6.33 -9.41
C ASN A 296 16.87 -7.17 -10.22
N SER A 297 15.71 -6.60 -10.56
CA SER A 297 14.87 -7.24 -11.56
C SER A 297 15.51 -7.15 -12.95
N ALA A 298 15.38 -8.22 -13.73
CA ALA A 298 15.71 -8.24 -15.15
C ALA A 298 14.81 -7.34 -16.01
N TYR A 299 13.61 -7.08 -15.53
CA TYR A 299 12.61 -6.19 -16.13
C TYR A 299 12.25 -5.09 -15.12
N ASP A 300 13.26 -4.38 -14.63
CA ASP A 300 13.08 -3.32 -13.65
C ASP A 300 12.07 -2.28 -14.16
N ALA A 301 10.97 -2.14 -13.41
CA ALA A 301 9.82 -1.36 -13.85
C ALA A 301 10.17 0.12 -14.04
N TRP A 302 11.04 0.67 -13.19
CA TRP A 302 11.45 2.06 -13.31
C TRP A 302 12.34 2.27 -14.52
N GLN A 303 13.31 1.37 -14.75
CA GLN A 303 14.21 1.48 -15.90
C GLN A 303 13.48 1.28 -17.23
N ILE A 304 12.51 0.37 -17.31
CA ILE A 304 11.72 0.22 -18.53
C ILE A 304 10.99 1.54 -18.85
N GLN A 305 10.42 2.22 -17.85
CA GLN A 305 9.69 3.48 -18.03
C GLN A 305 10.56 4.71 -18.28
N HIS A 306 11.78 4.75 -17.74
CA HIS A 306 12.60 5.98 -17.74
C HIS A 306 13.92 5.86 -18.51
N VAL A 307 14.40 4.64 -18.73
CA VAL A 307 15.63 4.34 -19.48
C VAL A 307 15.28 3.80 -20.87
N LEU A 308 14.50 2.72 -20.95
CA LEU A 308 14.23 2.03 -22.21
C LEU A 308 13.15 2.74 -23.04
N ALA A 309 12.02 3.11 -22.44
CA ALA A 309 10.88 3.73 -23.12
C ALA A 309 10.35 5.00 -22.41
N PRO A 310 11.20 6.01 -22.17
CA PRO A 310 10.78 7.29 -21.59
C PRO A 310 9.76 8.00 -22.49
N ASN A 311 8.88 8.81 -21.89
CA ASN A 311 7.79 9.50 -22.61
C ASN A 311 8.30 10.36 -23.79
N ALA A 312 9.49 10.96 -23.66
CA ALA A 312 10.10 11.73 -24.75
C ALA A 312 10.47 10.89 -25.98
N SER A 313 10.62 9.57 -25.80
CA SER A 313 10.99 8.59 -26.83
C SER A 313 9.80 7.79 -27.35
N ASP A 314 8.63 7.91 -26.72
CA ASP A 314 7.37 7.26 -27.13
C ASP A 314 6.23 8.29 -27.28
N PRO A 315 6.33 9.28 -28.18
CA PRO A 315 5.34 10.36 -28.30
C PRO A 315 3.98 9.89 -28.85
N GLN A 316 3.92 8.67 -29.40
CA GLN A 316 2.70 8.05 -29.91
C GLN A 316 2.10 7.04 -28.92
N ASP A 317 2.66 6.95 -27.70
CA ASP A 317 2.22 6.05 -26.62
C ASP A 317 2.15 4.57 -27.04
N SER A 318 2.98 4.17 -28.01
CA SER A 318 3.04 2.80 -28.53
C SER A 318 3.56 1.80 -27.51
N TRP A 319 4.39 2.25 -26.56
CA TRP A 319 4.94 1.49 -25.45
C TRP A 319 4.20 1.71 -24.13
N LEU A 320 3.18 2.57 -24.08
CA LEU A 320 2.50 2.96 -22.84
C LEU A 320 1.92 1.75 -22.09
N SER A 321 1.18 0.86 -22.75
CA SER A 321 0.63 -0.34 -22.11
C SER A 321 1.72 -1.32 -21.66
N CYS A 322 2.74 -1.52 -22.49
CA CYS A 322 3.84 -2.46 -22.25
C CYS A 322 4.76 -2.03 -21.10
N LYS A 323 5.12 -0.74 -21.02
CA LYS A 323 6.00 -0.22 -19.95
C LYS A 323 5.30 -0.07 -18.59
N LEU A 324 3.98 -0.21 -18.60
CA LEU A 324 3.13 -0.24 -17.42
C LEU A 324 2.88 -1.71 -17.02
N ASP A 325 2.53 -2.59 -17.95
CA ASP A 325 2.38 -4.02 -17.72
C ASP A 325 3.07 -4.81 -18.82
N ILE A 326 4.17 -5.49 -18.47
CA ILE A 326 4.96 -6.23 -19.44
C ILE A 326 4.22 -7.40 -20.09
N ASN A 327 3.09 -7.84 -19.52
CA ASN A 327 2.23 -8.86 -20.12
C ASN A 327 1.43 -8.32 -21.32
N LYS A 328 1.34 -6.99 -21.48
CA LYS A 328 0.64 -6.33 -22.59
C LYS A 328 1.57 -5.97 -23.75
N CYS A 329 2.85 -6.31 -23.65
CA CYS A 329 3.79 -6.10 -24.73
C CYS A 329 3.47 -7.01 -25.92
N ASN A 330 3.48 -6.44 -27.13
CA ASN A 330 3.42 -7.25 -28.35
C ASN A 330 4.75 -7.99 -28.58
N SER A 331 4.78 -8.94 -29.52
CA SER A 331 5.97 -9.76 -29.78
C SER A 331 7.25 -8.94 -30.05
N SER A 332 7.15 -7.82 -30.77
CA SER A 332 8.30 -6.95 -31.05
C SER A 332 8.78 -6.21 -29.79
N GLN A 333 7.85 -5.77 -28.94
CA GLN A 333 8.20 -5.15 -27.66
C GLN A 333 8.81 -6.16 -26.69
N ILE A 334 8.28 -7.38 -26.64
CA ILE A 334 8.87 -8.48 -25.86
C ILE A 334 10.29 -8.75 -26.31
N GLU A 335 10.55 -8.79 -27.63
CA GLU A 335 11.91 -8.97 -28.16
C GLU A 335 12.86 -7.86 -27.67
N ILE A 336 12.40 -6.62 -27.64
CA ILE A 336 13.19 -5.49 -27.12
C ILE A 336 13.38 -5.60 -25.59
N LEU A 337 12.38 -6.04 -24.83
CA LEU A 337 12.53 -6.33 -23.40
C LEU A 337 13.51 -7.48 -23.13
N GLN A 338 13.52 -8.53 -23.96
CA GLN A 338 14.52 -9.58 -23.89
C GLN A 338 15.92 -9.04 -24.19
N GLY A 339 16.03 -8.11 -25.15
CA GLY A 339 17.27 -7.37 -25.41
C GLY A 339 17.74 -6.58 -24.18
N PHE A 340 16.86 -5.81 -23.56
CA PHE A 340 17.17 -5.07 -22.33
C PHE A 340 17.62 -5.99 -21.18
N ARG A 341 16.96 -7.14 -21.00
CA ARG A 341 17.41 -8.17 -20.06
C ARG A 341 18.79 -8.71 -20.43
N ALA A 342 19.07 -8.96 -21.71
CA ALA A 342 20.37 -9.43 -22.15
C ALA A 342 21.46 -8.39 -21.86
N ASP A 343 21.18 -7.10 -22.10
CA ASP A 343 22.08 -5.99 -21.77
C ASP A 343 22.39 -5.93 -20.27
N LEU A 344 21.39 -6.14 -19.40
CA LEU A 344 21.64 -6.26 -17.95
C LEU A 344 22.60 -7.41 -17.63
N LEU A 345 22.35 -8.59 -18.19
CA LEU A 345 23.14 -9.79 -17.91
C LEU A 345 24.57 -9.70 -18.45
N ASP A 346 24.78 -8.94 -19.53
CA ASP A 346 26.07 -8.60 -20.10
C ASP A 346 26.82 -7.58 -19.24
N ALA A 347 26.14 -6.51 -18.81
CA ALA A 347 26.72 -5.52 -17.89
C ALA A 347 27.13 -6.13 -16.54
N LEU A 348 26.47 -7.21 -16.13
CA LEU A 348 26.81 -8.00 -14.93
C LEU A 348 27.91 -9.06 -15.17
N SER A 349 28.45 -9.20 -16.39
CA SER A 349 29.48 -10.22 -16.71
C SER A 349 30.74 -10.09 -15.85
N GLU A 350 31.18 -8.87 -15.55
CA GLU A 350 32.32 -8.64 -14.64
C GLU A 350 32.02 -9.06 -13.20
N VAL A 351 30.77 -8.88 -12.76
CA VAL A 351 30.34 -9.30 -11.41
C VAL A 351 30.37 -10.82 -11.28
N LYS A 352 29.96 -11.55 -12.33
CA LYS A 352 29.99 -13.02 -12.36
C LYS A 352 31.41 -13.60 -12.16
N LYS A 353 32.46 -12.83 -12.44
CA LYS A 353 33.87 -13.23 -12.22
C LYS A 353 34.30 -13.09 -10.75
N LYS A 354 33.58 -12.30 -9.94
CA LYS A 354 33.90 -12.05 -8.53
C LYS A 354 33.26 -13.12 -7.64
N ARG A 355 34.05 -14.13 -7.26
CA ARG A 355 33.58 -15.31 -6.49
C ARG A 355 32.97 -15.02 -5.13
N GLU A 356 33.32 -13.89 -4.51
CA GLU A 356 32.81 -13.48 -3.19
C GLU A 356 31.56 -12.60 -3.28
N TRP A 357 31.11 -12.27 -4.49
CA TRP A 357 29.92 -11.44 -4.72
C TRP A 357 28.70 -12.32 -4.97
N GLY A 358 27.53 -11.81 -4.63
CA GLY A 358 26.25 -12.47 -4.84
C GLY A 358 25.37 -11.70 -5.82
N MET A 359 24.43 -12.39 -6.44
CA MET A 359 23.38 -11.75 -7.23
C MET A 359 22.07 -12.54 -7.15
N PHE A 360 20.96 -11.81 -7.16
CA PHE A 360 19.61 -12.33 -7.31
C PHE A 360 18.93 -11.50 -8.38
N ILE A 361 18.83 -12.08 -9.58
CA ILE A 361 18.26 -11.43 -10.76
C ILE A 361 16.99 -12.16 -11.16
N ASP A 362 15.87 -11.71 -10.64
CA ASP A 362 14.54 -12.25 -10.92
C ASP A 362 13.94 -11.59 -12.18
N SER A 363 12.82 -12.14 -12.65
CA SER A 363 12.06 -11.63 -13.79
C SER A 363 10.79 -10.89 -13.38
N CYS A 364 10.64 -10.49 -12.11
CA CYS A 364 9.45 -9.80 -11.63
C CYS A 364 9.45 -8.35 -12.13
N PHE A 365 8.30 -7.83 -12.55
CA PHE A 365 8.19 -6.44 -12.97
C PHE A 365 8.08 -5.51 -11.75
N VAL A 366 9.21 -5.17 -11.14
CA VAL A 366 9.28 -4.46 -9.85
C VAL A 366 10.51 -3.55 -9.78
N HIS A 367 10.45 -2.53 -8.92
CA HIS A 367 11.57 -1.69 -8.55
C HIS A 367 11.60 -1.57 -7.02
N CYS A 368 12.75 -1.85 -6.40
CA CYS A 368 12.93 -2.04 -4.95
C CYS A 368 12.21 -3.26 -4.36
N GLN A 369 12.97 -4.17 -3.75
CA GLN A 369 12.49 -5.45 -3.25
C GLN A 369 12.86 -5.73 -1.78
N THR A 370 13.77 -4.98 -1.17
CA THR A 370 14.27 -5.22 0.19
C THR A 370 13.40 -4.62 1.30
N LEU A 371 12.66 -3.54 1.03
CA LEU A 371 11.92 -2.78 2.05
C LEU A 371 10.47 -3.26 2.26
N THR A 372 10.00 -4.24 1.49
CA THR A 372 8.64 -4.77 1.65
C THR A 372 8.69 -6.20 2.16
N ASN A 373 7.81 -6.54 3.10
CA ASN A 373 7.72 -7.92 3.60
C ASN A 373 7.31 -8.91 2.50
N ILE A 374 6.50 -8.45 1.54
CA ILE A 374 5.96 -9.28 0.45
C ILE A 374 7.10 -9.78 -0.44
N THR A 375 7.96 -8.88 -0.91
CA THR A 375 9.07 -9.22 -1.80
C THR A 375 10.27 -9.79 -1.04
N TRP A 376 10.56 -9.32 0.17
CA TRP A 376 11.75 -9.73 0.93
C TRP A 376 11.66 -11.18 1.45
N HIS A 377 10.65 -11.47 2.28
CA HIS A 377 10.49 -12.78 2.94
C HIS A 377 9.02 -13.06 3.26
N SER A 378 8.34 -13.70 2.32
CA SER A 378 6.95 -14.15 2.47
C SER A 378 6.68 -15.36 1.57
N PRO A 379 5.52 -16.03 1.71
CA PRO A 379 5.11 -17.08 0.77
C PRO A 379 5.06 -16.63 -0.70
N SER A 380 4.79 -15.34 -0.95
CA SER A 380 4.73 -14.74 -2.28
C SER A 380 6.00 -13.98 -2.69
N SER A 381 7.09 -14.09 -1.91
CA SER A 381 8.39 -13.50 -2.27
C SER A 381 8.92 -14.17 -3.55
N PRO A 382 9.57 -13.42 -4.46
CA PRO A 382 10.25 -14.01 -5.61
C PRO A 382 11.24 -15.09 -5.17
N ARG A 383 11.22 -16.22 -5.88
CA ARG A 383 12.10 -17.37 -5.58
C ARG A 383 12.98 -17.70 -6.77
N LEU A 384 14.26 -17.89 -6.50
CA LEU A 384 15.21 -18.51 -7.42
C LEU A 384 15.77 -19.75 -6.74
N ASN A 385 15.61 -20.91 -7.36
CA ASN A 385 15.94 -22.22 -6.77
C ASN A 385 15.32 -22.40 -5.38
N ASP A 386 14.02 -22.15 -5.29
CA ASP A 386 13.18 -22.24 -4.09
C ASP A 386 13.59 -21.35 -2.91
N LYS A 387 14.59 -20.46 -3.08
CA LYS A 387 14.99 -19.49 -2.06
C LYS A 387 14.37 -18.12 -2.31
N THR A 388 13.78 -17.55 -1.28
CA THR A 388 13.38 -16.13 -1.22
C THR A 388 14.60 -15.22 -1.31
N ILE A 389 14.36 -13.94 -1.55
CA ILE A 389 15.40 -12.91 -1.54
C ILE A 389 16.12 -12.90 -0.18
N ALA A 390 15.39 -12.91 0.92
CA ALA A 390 15.97 -12.90 2.27
C ALA A 390 16.89 -14.11 2.51
N GLU A 391 16.45 -15.32 2.14
CA GLU A 391 17.26 -16.54 2.29
C GLU A 391 18.53 -16.47 1.43
N ALA A 392 18.43 -15.99 0.19
CA ALA A 392 19.59 -15.85 -0.70
C ALA A 392 20.61 -14.81 -0.17
N VAL A 393 20.13 -13.71 0.39
CA VAL A 393 20.99 -12.69 1.03
C VAL A 393 21.59 -13.19 2.33
N GLY A 394 20.79 -13.90 3.16
CA GLY A 394 21.23 -14.54 4.39
C GLY A 394 22.36 -15.54 4.15
N ASP A 395 22.25 -16.38 3.13
CA ASP A 395 23.30 -17.31 2.71
C ASP A 395 24.58 -16.56 2.30
N CYS A 396 24.45 -15.51 1.49
CA CYS A 396 25.59 -14.69 1.08
C CYS A 396 26.25 -14.01 2.29
N HIS A 397 25.51 -13.70 3.35
CA HIS A 397 26.05 -13.09 4.56
C HIS A 397 26.71 -14.12 5.49
N GLY A 398 26.09 -15.29 5.70
CA GLY A 398 26.39 -16.23 6.79
C GLY A 398 27.11 -17.55 6.44
N ARG A 399 27.29 -17.93 5.16
CA ARG A 399 27.98 -19.19 4.77
C ARG A 399 28.87 -19.01 3.52
N PRO A 400 29.87 -19.89 3.27
CA PRO A 400 30.71 -19.80 2.07
C PRO A 400 29.86 -19.87 0.79
N PRO A 401 30.21 -19.10 -0.25
CA PRO A 401 29.31 -18.76 -1.35
C PRO A 401 28.89 -19.97 -2.19
N THR A 402 27.58 -20.09 -2.46
CA THR A 402 27.04 -20.90 -3.56
C THR A 402 27.07 -20.11 -4.88
N PRO A 403 27.12 -20.77 -6.06
CA PRO A 403 27.21 -20.11 -7.36
C PRO A 403 26.07 -19.12 -7.64
N PRO A 404 26.27 -18.11 -8.52
CA PRO A 404 25.25 -17.11 -8.87
C PRO A 404 23.96 -17.74 -9.41
N LEU A 405 22.81 -17.28 -8.91
CA LEU A 405 21.49 -17.74 -9.32
C LEU A 405 20.89 -16.78 -10.35
N VAL A 406 20.66 -17.27 -11.57
CA VAL A 406 20.02 -16.52 -12.67
C VAL A 406 18.90 -17.39 -13.26
N ALA A 407 17.71 -16.82 -13.47
CA ALA A 407 16.63 -17.52 -14.16
C ALA A 407 17.04 -17.89 -15.61
N ALA A 408 16.88 -19.15 -16.00
CA ALA A 408 17.18 -19.62 -17.36
C ALA A 408 16.17 -19.06 -18.38
N ALA A 409 16.66 -18.69 -19.58
CA ALA A 409 15.81 -18.25 -20.69
C ALA A 409 15.04 -19.44 -21.31
N PRO A 410 13.82 -19.25 -21.85
CA PRO A 410 13.22 -20.24 -22.73
C PRO A 410 14.06 -20.37 -24.02
N PRO A 411 14.23 -21.57 -24.60
CA PRO A 411 15.04 -21.75 -25.79
C PRO A 411 14.41 -21.00 -26.98
N SER A 412 15.25 -20.31 -27.76
CA SER A 412 14.84 -19.71 -29.03
C SER A 412 14.45 -20.79 -30.04
N ALA A 413 13.44 -20.49 -30.86
CA ALA A 413 12.90 -21.34 -31.90
C ALA A 413 13.89 -21.48 -33.09
N ALA A 414 15.03 -22.14 -32.87
CA ALA A 414 15.98 -22.47 -33.94
C ALA A 414 16.78 -23.77 -33.70
N ALA A 415 16.56 -24.50 -32.60
CA ALA A 415 17.34 -25.70 -32.25
C ALA A 415 16.53 -27.00 -32.13
N ALA A 416 15.32 -27.07 -32.72
CA ALA A 416 14.48 -28.27 -32.71
C ALA A 416 14.34 -28.92 -34.10
N ALA A 417 15.46 -29.10 -34.80
CA ALA A 417 15.50 -29.80 -36.09
C ALA A 417 16.75 -30.69 -36.20
N ALA A 418 16.90 -31.66 -35.29
CA ALA A 418 17.76 -32.82 -35.50
C ALA A 418 17.44 -33.91 -34.48
N ALA A 419 16.70 -34.94 -34.93
CA ALA A 419 16.67 -36.34 -34.46
C ALA A 419 15.25 -36.92 -34.52
N ALA A 420 14.69 -37.01 -35.73
CA ALA A 420 13.68 -38.02 -36.04
C ALA A 420 14.41 -39.29 -36.49
N GLY A 421 14.16 -40.43 -35.84
CA GLY A 421 14.72 -41.71 -36.31
C GLY A 421 14.50 -42.91 -35.36
N ALA A 422 13.45 -43.67 -35.66
CA ALA A 422 13.19 -45.07 -35.26
C ALA A 422 12.75 -45.29 -33.80
N PHE A 423 11.71 -46.08 -33.47
CA PHE A 423 11.29 -47.38 -34.00
C PHE A 423 9.76 -47.58 -33.86
N VAL A 424 9.19 -48.28 -34.84
CA VAL A 424 7.79 -48.73 -34.97
C VAL A 424 7.64 -50.12 -34.31
N VAL A 425 6.41 -50.53 -33.93
CA VAL A 425 5.76 -51.86 -34.20
C VAL A 425 4.85 -52.38 -33.05
N VAL A 426 3.54 -52.36 -33.33
CA VAL A 426 2.47 -53.35 -33.06
C VAL A 426 1.60 -53.29 -31.78
N SER A 427 0.51 -52.57 -31.98
CA SER A 427 -0.93 -52.80 -31.70
C SER A 427 -1.50 -54.16 -31.24
N ALA A 428 -2.50 -54.02 -30.35
CA ALA A 428 -3.89 -54.52 -30.44
C ALA A 428 -4.32 -55.91 -29.90
N ALA A 429 -5.23 -55.85 -28.92
CA ALA A 429 -6.48 -56.62 -28.82
C ALA A 429 -7.40 -55.88 -27.83
N LEU A 430 -8.72 -55.75 -27.92
CA LEU A 430 -9.76 -55.90 -28.94
C LEU A 430 -11.01 -55.38 -28.21
N VAL A 431 -11.75 -54.51 -28.87
CA VAL A 431 -13.03 -53.89 -28.45
C VAL A 431 -14.15 -54.94 -28.39
N LEU A 432 -15.18 -54.69 -27.55
CA LEU A 432 -16.64 -54.94 -27.72
C LEU A 432 -17.23 -55.20 -26.31
N THR A 433 -18.13 -54.40 -25.73
CA THR A 433 -19.46 -54.01 -26.23
C THR A 433 -19.95 -52.62 -25.77
N LEU A 434 -20.66 -51.95 -26.68
CA LEU A 434 -21.43 -50.68 -26.66
C LEU A 434 -22.49 -50.63 -25.52
N SER A 435 -23.07 -49.53 -25.03
CA SER A 435 -23.45 -48.16 -25.47
C SER A 435 -23.83 -47.35 -24.19
N SER A 436 -23.75 -46.02 -24.00
CA SER A 436 -24.34 -44.88 -24.75
C SER A 436 -23.91 -43.51 -24.14
N TRP A 437 -23.52 -42.54 -25.02
CA TRP A 437 -23.62 -41.05 -24.94
C TRP A 437 -22.57 -40.24 -24.11
N PRO A 438 -22.36 -38.92 -24.39
CA PRO A 438 -21.64 -38.33 -25.52
C PRO A 438 -20.33 -37.58 -25.11
N ARG A 439 -19.54 -37.17 -26.11
CA ARG A 439 -18.25 -36.44 -26.03
C ARG A 439 -18.30 -35.14 -25.22
N GLU A 440 -17.27 -34.93 -24.38
CA GLU A 440 -16.62 -33.64 -24.16
C GLU A 440 -15.09 -33.82 -24.24
N ASP A 441 -14.50 -33.12 -25.20
CA ASP A 441 -13.07 -32.84 -25.28
C ASP A 441 -12.74 -31.75 -24.24
N GLU A 442 -11.86 -32.01 -23.28
CA GLU A 442 -10.86 -31.03 -22.81
C GLU A 442 -9.85 -31.69 -21.85
N ALA A 443 -8.57 -31.55 -22.21
CA ALA A 443 -7.42 -31.94 -21.41
C ALA A 443 -7.24 -31.01 -20.19
N PRO A 444 -6.64 -31.48 -19.08
CA PRO A 444 -6.52 -30.70 -17.85
C PRO A 444 -5.59 -29.50 -18.02
N ARG A 445 -6.12 -28.28 -17.83
CA ARG A 445 -5.32 -27.05 -17.76
C ARG A 445 -4.52 -27.00 -16.45
N SER A 446 -3.23 -26.73 -16.63
CA SER A 446 -2.22 -26.41 -15.64
C SER A 446 -2.63 -25.25 -14.74
N PHE A 447 -2.37 -25.42 -13.44
CA PHE A 447 -2.40 -24.38 -12.42
C PHE A 447 -1.41 -23.24 -12.77
N SER A 448 -1.91 -22.02 -12.94
CA SER A 448 -1.11 -20.79 -13.06
C SER A 448 -0.96 -20.11 -11.70
N SER A 449 0.26 -19.71 -11.37
CA SER A 449 0.65 -18.94 -10.19
C SER A 449 0.45 -17.43 -10.44
N ASP A 450 -0.39 -16.77 -9.65
CA ASP A 450 -0.77 -15.36 -9.82
C ASP A 450 0.36 -14.37 -9.46
N SER A 451 0.76 -13.56 -10.46
CA SER A 451 1.44 -12.28 -10.32
C SER A 451 0.53 -11.22 -9.70
N ALA A 452 1.07 -10.20 -9.01
CA ALA A 452 0.25 -9.07 -8.56
C ALA A 452 -0.26 -8.27 -9.77
N ASP A 453 -1.52 -8.49 -10.15
CA ASP A 453 -2.16 -7.84 -11.29
C ASP A 453 -2.33 -6.32 -11.06
N LEU A 454 -1.47 -5.52 -11.71
CA LEU A 454 -1.63 -4.07 -11.77
C LEU A 454 -2.78 -3.70 -12.70
N VAL A 455 -3.61 -2.74 -12.27
CA VAL A 455 -4.81 -2.31 -12.99
C VAL A 455 -4.57 -0.92 -13.59
N ASP A 456 -4.71 -0.79 -14.91
CA ASP A 456 -4.48 0.46 -15.64
C ASP A 456 -5.52 1.54 -15.33
N LEU A 457 -5.11 2.79 -15.41
CA LEU A 457 -5.96 3.96 -15.37
C LEU A 457 -6.59 4.20 -16.75
N THR A 458 -7.91 4.09 -16.81
CA THR A 458 -8.71 4.54 -17.94
C THR A 458 -9.13 5.99 -17.71
N LEU A 459 -8.68 6.89 -18.58
CA LEU A 459 -9.20 8.26 -18.63
C LEU A 459 -10.50 8.28 -19.43
N LEU A 460 -11.49 9.03 -18.94
CA LEU A 460 -12.78 9.17 -19.60
C LEU A 460 -12.63 9.66 -21.03
N LYS A 461 -13.26 8.95 -21.96
CA LYS A 461 -13.39 9.41 -23.34
C LYS A 461 -14.32 10.62 -23.36
N ASN A 462 -13.98 11.62 -24.17
CA ASN A 462 -14.79 12.81 -24.36
C ASN A 462 -15.07 13.59 -23.06
N ALA A 463 -14.18 13.48 -22.06
CA ALA A 463 -14.36 14.11 -20.75
C ALA A 463 -14.64 15.62 -20.83
N LYS A 464 -13.98 16.31 -21.78
CA LYS A 464 -14.19 17.75 -22.02
C LYS A 464 -15.59 18.06 -22.51
N GLU A 465 -16.13 17.24 -23.41
CA GLU A 465 -17.48 17.41 -23.95
C GLU A 465 -18.55 17.12 -22.89
N LYS A 466 -18.28 16.14 -22.02
CA LYS A 466 -19.15 15.79 -20.88
C LYS A 466 -18.96 16.72 -19.66
N GLY A 467 -17.96 17.60 -19.67
CA GLY A 467 -17.59 18.44 -18.52
C GLY A 467 -17.01 17.67 -17.32
N ALA A 468 -16.58 16.41 -17.51
CA ALA A 468 -16.08 15.51 -16.47
C ALA A 468 -14.57 15.70 -16.23
N LEU A 469 -14.21 16.88 -15.74
CA LEU A 469 -12.83 17.33 -15.58
C LEU A 469 -12.42 17.43 -14.11
N CYS A 470 -11.19 17.02 -13.80
CA CYS A 470 -10.57 17.26 -12.49
C CYS A 470 -10.35 18.77 -12.25
N LEU A 471 -10.02 19.16 -11.01
CA LEU A 471 -9.82 20.58 -10.62
C LEU A 471 -8.89 21.39 -11.55
N ASP A 472 -7.89 20.77 -12.18
CA ASP A 472 -6.97 21.43 -13.13
C ASP A 472 -7.46 21.46 -14.59
N GLY A 473 -8.55 20.78 -14.92
CA GLY A 473 -9.09 20.64 -16.27
C GLY A 473 -8.67 19.37 -17.01
N SER A 474 -7.90 18.48 -16.38
CA SER A 474 -7.55 17.16 -16.93
C SER A 474 -8.77 16.21 -16.90
N PRO A 475 -8.85 15.22 -17.80
CA PRO A 475 -9.96 14.26 -17.81
C PRO A 475 -9.96 13.41 -16.55
N ALA A 476 -11.12 13.19 -15.93
CA ALA A 476 -11.23 12.23 -14.83
C ALA A 476 -11.03 10.79 -15.31
N GLY A 477 -10.79 9.86 -14.38
CA GLY A 477 -10.49 8.47 -14.72
C GLY A 477 -10.79 7.46 -13.62
N TYR A 478 -10.72 6.18 -13.98
CA TYR A 478 -10.93 5.04 -13.11
C TYR A 478 -10.03 3.87 -13.51
N HIS A 479 -9.81 2.94 -12.59
CA HIS A 479 -9.16 1.65 -12.87
C HIS A 479 -10.21 0.56 -12.93
N LEU A 480 -10.15 -0.33 -13.92
CA LEU A 480 -11.10 -1.43 -14.10
C LEU A 480 -10.36 -2.78 -14.24
N GLN A 481 -10.63 -3.70 -13.31
CA GLN A 481 -10.23 -5.11 -13.40
C GLN A 481 -11.48 -5.95 -13.70
N ARG A 482 -11.43 -6.75 -14.76
CA ARG A 482 -12.56 -7.61 -15.16
C ARG A 482 -12.72 -8.80 -14.20
N GLY A 483 -13.98 -9.13 -13.91
CA GLY A 483 -14.34 -10.30 -13.13
C GLY A 483 -14.22 -11.59 -13.93
N PHE A 484 -14.27 -12.72 -13.24
CA PHE A 484 -14.12 -14.06 -13.84
C PHE A 484 -15.06 -15.08 -13.20
N GLY A 485 -15.27 -16.20 -13.91
CA GLY A 485 -16.14 -17.28 -13.45
C GLY A 485 -17.55 -16.79 -13.12
N SER A 486 -18.08 -17.19 -11.96
CA SER A 486 -19.41 -16.79 -11.51
C SER A 486 -19.55 -15.28 -11.21
N GLY A 487 -18.44 -14.58 -10.96
CA GLY A 487 -18.40 -13.15 -10.64
C GLY A 487 -18.30 -12.24 -11.87
N SER A 488 -18.16 -12.78 -13.09
CA SER A 488 -18.00 -11.97 -14.32
C SER A 488 -19.15 -11.01 -14.61
N ASN A 489 -20.33 -11.27 -14.04
CA ASN A 489 -21.53 -10.42 -14.18
C ASN A 489 -21.87 -9.68 -12.87
N CYS A 490 -20.95 -9.66 -11.91
CA CYS A 490 -21.09 -8.92 -10.66
C CYS A 490 -20.09 -7.76 -10.65
N TRP A 491 -20.48 -6.64 -10.06
CA TRP A 491 -19.72 -5.39 -10.14
C TRP A 491 -19.53 -4.77 -8.76
N LEU A 492 -18.29 -4.38 -8.47
CA LEU A 492 -17.92 -3.65 -7.27
C LEU A 492 -17.21 -2.35 -7.69
N LEU A 493 -17.82 -1.21 -7.38
CA LEU A 493 -17.27 0.11 -7.65
C LEU A 493 -16.81 0.72 -6.32
N HIS A 494 -15.60 1.27 -6.29
CA HIS A 494 -15.02 1.90 -5.12
C HIS A 494 -14.67 3.36 -5.40
N LEU A 495 -15.26 4.27 -4.62
CA LEU A 495 -15.01 5.70 -4.66
C LEU A 495 -13.81 6.03 -3.77
N GLU A 496 -12.73 6.51 -4.39
CA GLU A 496 -11.56 6.99 -3.66
C GLU A 496 -11.90 8.20 -2.77
N GLY A 497 -11.24 8.29 -1.61
CA GLY A 497 -11.32 9.42 -0.70
C GLY A 497 -10.07 10.31 -0.74
N GLY A 498 -10.02 11.33 0.10
CA GLY A 498 -8.83 12.18 0.24
C GLY A 498 -9.11 13.58 0.80
N GLY A 499 -10.08 13.72 1.69
CA GLY A 499 -10.50 15.03 2.21
C GLY A 499 -11.12 15.95 1.17
N TRP A 500 -11.15 17.25 1.43
CA TRP A 500 -11.79 18.27 0.58
C TRP A 500 -10.94 19.53 0.51
N CYS A 501 -11.26 20.40 -0.44
CA CYS A 501 -10.76 21.78 -0.44
C CYS A 501 -11.91 22.76 -0.22
N ARG A 502 -11.68 23.81 0.58
CA ARG A 502 -12.74 24.69 1.13
C ARG A 502 -12.56 26.17 0.76
N SER A 503 -11.52 26.49 0.00
CA SER A 503 -11.21 27.85 -0.44
C SER A 503 -10.55 27.79 -1.81
N LEU A 504 -10.65 28.86 -2.60
CA LEU A 504 -9.95 28.95 -3.89
C LEU A 504 -8.45 28.66 -3.76
N GLN A 505 -7.81 29.12 -2.69
CA GLN A 505 -6.40 28.85 -2.42
C GLN A 505 -6.13 27.37 -2.14
N SER A 506 -6.90 26.73 -1.25
CA SER A 506 -6.72 25.31 -0.94
C SER A 506 -7.00 24.43 -2.16
N CYS A 507 -8.01 24.77 -2.97
CA CYS A 507 -8.31 24.05 -4.21
C CYS A 507 -7.25 24.28 -5.30
N ALA A 508 -6.69 25.50 -5.40
CA ALA A 508 -5.60 25.81 -6.31
C ALA A 508 -4.30 25.07 -5.98
N LEU A 509 -4.03 24.81 -4.70
CA LEU A 509 -2.92 23.94 -4.29
C LEU A 509 -3.25 22.48 -4.61
N ARG A 510 -4.47 22.04 -4.30
CA ARG A 510 -4.91 20.66 -4.51
C ARG A 510 -4.86 20.23 -5.97
N LYS A 511 -5.17 21.12 -6.93
CA LYS A 511 -5.09 20.81 -8.38
C LYS A 511 -3.69 20.45 -8.87
N LEU A 512 -2.65 20.74 -8.09
CA LEU A 512 -1.26 20.36 -8.37
C LEU A 512 -0.89 18.96 -7.83
N THR A 513 -1.89 18.16 -7.47
CA THR A 513 -1.73 16.82 -6.87
C THR A 513 -2.64 15.79 -7.56
N ALA A 514 -2.44 14.50 -7.29
CA ALA A 514 -3.30 13.43 -7.80
C ALA A 514 -4.79 13.57 -7.38
N LEU A 515 -5.05 14.28 -6.28
CA LEU A 515 -6.39 14.55 -5.75
C LEU A 515 -7.09 15.77 -6.37
N GLY A 516 -6.47 16.38 -7.38
CA GLY A 516 -7.07 17.45 -8.17
C GLY A 516 -6.71 17.42 -9.66
N SER A 517 -5.97 16.40 -10.10
CA SER A 517 -5.55 16.27 -11.50
C SER A 517 -5.13 14.84 -11.85
N SER A 518 -5.64 14.33 -12.96
CA SER A 518 -5.26 13.02 -13.51
C SER A 518 -3.89 13.00 -14.17
N ASN A 519 -3.22 14.16 -14.29
CA ASN A 519 -1.84 14.25 -14.72
C ASN A 519 -0.86 13.72 -13.65
N TYR A 520 -1.27 13.72 -12.39
CA TYR A 520 -0.47 13.23 -11.26
C TYR A 520 -0.97 11.90 -10.70
N MET A 521 -2.05 11.33 -11.26
CA MET A 521 -2.55 10.01 -10.85
C MET A 521 -1.60 8.91 -11.34
N GLU A 522 -1.40 7.91 -10.50
CA GLU A 522 -0.71 6.67 -10.86
C GLU A 522 -1.42 6.03 -12.04
N ARG A 523 -0.67 5.74 -13.11
CA ARG A 523 -1.20 5.13 -14.32
C ARG A 523 -1.62 3.69 -14.11
N GLN A 524 -1.12 3.07 -13.05
CA GLN A 524 -1.46 1.73 -12.63
C GLN A 524 -1.42 1.63 -11.11
N ILE A 525 -2.29 0.80 -10.57
CA ILE A 525 -2.33 0.51 -9.15
C ILE A 525 -2.61 -0.97 -8.91
N ALA A 526 -2.08 -1.51 -7.81
CA ALA A 526 -2.51 -2.80 -7.31
C ALA A 526 -3.84 -2.67 -6.57
N PHE A 527 -4.67 -3.69 -6.69
CA PHE A 527 -5.92 -3.79 -5.92
C PHE A 527 -5.71 -4.60 -4.64
N HIS A 528 -6.19 -4.07 -3.53
CA HIS A 528 -6.05 -4.65 -2.19
C HIS A 528 -7.38 -4.63 -1.45
N GLY A 529 -7.44 -5.36 -0.34
CA GLY A 529 -8.60 -5.49 0.53
C GLY A 529 -9.82 -5.95 -0.27
N ILE A 530 -10.90 -5.19 -0.19
CA ILE A 530 -12.16 -5.46 -0.90
C ILE A 530 -12.02 -5.49 -2.44
N LEU A 531 -10.94 -4.91 -3.00
CA LEU A 531 -10.63 -4.97 -4.44
C LEU A 531 -9.69 -6.11 -4.82
N SER A 532 -9.10 -6.83 -3.86
CA SER A 532 -8.17 -7.92 -4.19
C SER A 532 -8.86 -9.00 -5.05
N ASN A 533 -8.15 -9.58 -6.03
CA ASN A 533 -8.59 -10.77 -6.78
C ASN A 533 -8.15 -12.08 -6.11
N ILE A 534 -7.46 -11.99 -4.99
CA ILE A 534 -7.01 -13.14 -4.21
C ILE A 534 -8.12 -13.52 -3.23
N GLN A 535 -8.70 -14.70 -3.40
CA GLN A 535 -9.82 -15.16 -2.57
C GLN A 535 -9.49 -15.17 -1.07
N SER A 536 -8.27 -15.53 -0.67
CA SER A 536 -7.87 -15.51 0.75
C SER A 536 -7.77 -14.11 1.36
N GLN A 537 -7.77 -13.04 0.55
CA GLN A 537 -7.80 -11.65 0.99
C GLN A 537 -9.19 -11.02 0.79
N ASN A 538 -9.99 -11.56 -0.11
CA ASN A 538 -11.31 -11.06 -0.46
C ASN A 538 -12.28 -12.23 -0.73
N PRO A 539 -12.76 -12.92 0.32
CA PRO A 539 -13.38 -14.24 0.19
C PRO A 539 -14.61 -14.25 -0.72
N ASP A 540 -15.38 -13.17 -0.71
CA ASP A 540 -16.71 -13.11 -1.33
C ASP A 540 -16.77 -12.31 -2.63
N PHE A 541 -15.85 -11.36 -2.84
CA PHE A 541 -15.88 -10.44 -3.99
C PHE A 541 -14.66 -10.57 -4.92
N TYR A 542 -13.74 -11.50 -4.67
CA TYR A 542 -12.48 -11.61 -5.41
C TYR A 542 -12.63 -11.71 -6.93
N ASN A 543 -13.66 -12.40 -7.39
CA ASN A 543 -13.89 -12.69 -8.81
C ASN A 543 -14.87 -11.72 -9.51
N TRP A 544 -15.24 -10.62 -8.86
CA TRP A 544 -16.14 -9.61 -9.42
C TRP A 544 -15.40 -8.66 -10.37
N ASN A 545 -16.14 -7.98 -11.26
CA ASN A 545 -15.61 -6.78 -11.91
C ASN A 545 -15.37 -5.72 -10.84
N LYS A 546 -14.18 -5.15 -10.82
CA LYS A 546 -13.76 -4.21 -9.78
C LYS A 546 -13.32 -2.92 -10.41
N VAL A 547 -13.89 -1.83 -9.93
CA VAL A 547 -13.59 -0.48 -10.40
C VAL A 547 -13.14 0.37 -9.24
N LYS A 548 -11.99 1.04 -9.36
CA LYS A 548 -11.61 2.13 -8.46
C LYS A 548 -11.72 3.46 -9.20
N ILE A 549 -12.69 4.26 -8.81
CA ILE A 549 -12.93 5.59 -9.38
C ILE A 549 -12.02 6.59 -8.66
N ARG A 550 -11.18 7.30 -9.43
CA ARG A 550 -10.18 8.21 -8.86
C ARG A 550 -10.81 9.54 -8.47
N TYR A 551 -10.43 10.06 -7.31
CA TYR A 551 -11.03 11.25 -6.72
C TYR A 551 -10.23 12.50 -7.07
N CYS A 552 -10.85 13.46 -7.76
CA CYS A 552 -10.16 14.68 -8.20
C CYS A 552 -11.00 15.97 -8.23
N ASP A 553 -12.20 15.98 -7.63
CA ASP A 553 -13.10 17.16 -7.65
C ASP A 553 -13.07 17.99 -6.37
N GLY A 554 -12.68 17.43 -5.23
CA GLY A 554 -12.59 18.18 -3.97
C GLY A 554 -13.92 18.36 -3.21
N ALA A 555 -15.03 17.73 -3.63
CA ALA A 555 -16.35 17.78 -2.98
C ALA A 555 -17.08 16.42 -3.00
N SER A 556 -16.41 15.29 -2.71
CA SER A 556 -17.06 13.96 -2.68
C SER A 556 -17.94 13.66 -3.91
N PHE A 557 -17.48 14.02 -5.11
CA PHE A 557 -18.22 13.83 -6.36
C PHE A 557 -19.59 14.56 -6.40
N SER A 558 -19.74 15.70 -5.72
CA SER A 558 -21.06 16.36 -5.59
C SER A 558 -21.13 17.81 -6.06
N GLY A 559 -20.00 18.47 -6.32
CA GLY A 559 -19.98 19.84 -6.85
C GLY A 559 -20.24 19.92 -8.36
N ASP A 560 -20.90 20.99 -8.80
CA ASP A 560 -21.02 21.37 -10.23
C ASP A 560 -21.16 22.88 -10.39
N VAL A 561 -20.03 23.58 -10.54
CA VAL A 561 -19.97 25.04 -10.69
C VAL A 561 -19.79 25.41 -12.16
N GLU A 562 -20.72 26.15 -12.75
CA GLU A 562 -20.66 26.51 -14.18
C GLU A 562 -19.42 27.35 -14.54
N ASN A 563 -19.09 28.35 -13.72
CA ASN A 563 -17.99 29.27 -13.99
C ASN A 563 -16.62 28.68 -13.60
N GLU A 564 -15.75 28.52 -14.59
CA GLU A 564 -14.41 27.93 -14.46
C GLU A 564 -13.36 28.97 -14.00
N LEU A 565 -13.61 30.27 -14.24
CA LEU A 565 -12.70 31.34 -13.87
C LEU A 565 -13.11 31.93 -12.52
N GLN A 566 -12.35 31.60 -11.48
CA GLN A 566 -12.60 32.04 -10.12
C GLN A 566 -11.48 33.00 -9.67
N ASN A 567 -11.75 34.30 -9.70
CA ASN A 567 -10.79 35.36 -9.34
C ASN A 567 -9.42 35.25 -10.06
N GLY A 568 -9.44 34.96 -11.37
CA GLY A 568 -8.23 34.84 -12.19
C GLY A 568 -7.53 33.48 -12.11
N THR A 569 -8.04 32.53 -11.32
CA THR A 569 -7.57 31.14 -11.27
C THR A 569 -8.60 30.22 -11.92
N THR A 570 -8.19 29.43 -12.91
CA THR A 570 -9.06 28.41 -13.51
C THR A 570 -9.13 27.19 -12.60
N LEU A 571 -10.35 26.81 -12.20
CA LEU A 571 -10.69 25.63 -11.39
C LEU A 571 -11.99 25.00 -11.91
N PHE A 572 -12.01 23.67 -11.97
CA PHE A 572 -13.16 22.90 -12.43
C PHE A 572 -13.77 22.10 -11.28
N PHE A 573 -14.81 22.65 -10.65
CA PHE A 573 -15.59 21.94 -9.63
C PHE A 573 -16.67 21.10 -10.32
N ARG A 574 -16.30 19.88 -10.74
CA ARG A 574 -17.12 19.03 -11.64
C ARG A 574 -17.40 17.64 -11.07
N GLY A 575 -17.42 17.49 -9.74
CA GLY A 575 -17.62 16.21 -9.07
C GLY A 575 -18.85 15.44 -9.55
N GLN A 576 -20.00 16.13 -9.67
CA GLN A 576 -21.24 15.52 -10.15
C GLN A 576 -21.12 15.06 -11.62
N ARG A 577 -20.47 15.86 -12.47
CA ARG A 577 -20.24 15.52 -13.90
C ARG A 577 -19.30 14.34 -14.07
N ILE A 578 -18.28 14.25 -13.21
CA ILE A 578 -17.35 13.10 -13.18
C ILE A 578 -18.12 11.84 -12.83
N TRP A 579 -18.94 11.87 -11.78
CA TRP A 579 -19.81 10.75 -11.39
C TRP A 579 -20.68 10.29 -12.56
N GLU A 580 -21.44 11.21 -13.16
CA GLU A 580 -22.36 10.90 -14.27
C GLU A 580 -21.64 10.29 -15.48
N ALA A 581 -20.52 10.88 -15.90
CA ALA A 581 -19.77 10.43 -17.07
C ALA A 581 -19.11 9.06 -16.87
N ILE A 582 -18.61 8.77 -15.67
CA ILE A 582 -18.04 7.45 -15.35
C ILE A 582 -19.13 6.40 -15.29
N MET A 583 -20.28 6.69 -14.66
CA MET A 583 -21.38 5.74 -14.63
C MET A 583 -21.88 5.39 -16.04
N ASP A 584 -22.04 6.38 -16.90
CA ASP A 584 -22.42 6.21 -18.31
C ASP A 584 -21.43 5.32 -19.08
N GLU A 585 -20.11 5.56 -18.92
CA GLU A 585 -19.10 4.73 -19.57
C GLU A 585 -19.10 3.29 -19.03
N LEU A 586 -19.20 3.10 -17.71
CA LEU A 586 -19.23 1.77 -17.10
C LEU A 586 -20.49 0.97 -17.48
N LEU A 587 -21.64 1.64 -17.65
CA LEU A 587 -22.85 1.01 -18.19
C LEU A 587 -22.60 0.44 -19.59
N GLY A 588 -21.91 1.19 -20.45
CA GLY A 588 -21.46 0.73 -21.77
C GLY A 588 -20.42 -0.41 -21.71
N GLU A 589 -19.61 -0.46 -20.66
CA GLU A 589 -18.61 -1.51 -20.41
C GLU A 589 -19.21 -2.80 -19.81
N GLY A 590 -20.53 -2.88 -19.63
CA GLY A 590 -21.25 -4.09 -19.20
C GLY A 590 -21.88 -4.02 -17.81
N LEU A 591 -21.75 -2.90 -17.07
CA LEU A 591 -22.43 -2.71 -15.79
C LEU A 591 -23.96 -2.77 -15.94
N ALA A 592 -24.50 -2.37 -17.10
CA ALA A 592 -25.94 -2.43 -17.39
C ALA A 592 -26.51 -3.86 -17.33
N GLU A 593 -25.68 -4.88 -17.54
CA GLU A 593 -26.05 -6.30 -17.53
C GLU A 593 -25.73 -7.00 -16.21
N ALA A 594 -25.32 -6.24 -15.19
CA ALA A 594 -24.93 -6.79 -13.90
C ALA A 594 -26.07 -7.61 -13.25
N LYS A 595 -25.71 -8.74 -12.64
CA LYS A 595 -26.60 -9.51 -11.75
C LYS A 595 -26.62 -8.93 -10.35
N GLN A 596 -25.46 -8.47 -9.89
CA GLN A 596 -25.26 -7.88 -8.58
C GLN A 596 -24.31 -6.69 -8.71
N ALA A 597 -24.57 -5.62 -7.97
CA ALA A 597 -23.73 -4.45 -7.94
C ALA A 597 -23.50 -3.98 -6.49
N PHE A 598 -22.31 -3.47 -6.23
CA PHE A 598 -21.91 -3.00 -4.90
C PHE A 598 -21.15 -1.68 -5.05
N LEU A 599 -21.73 -0.58 -4.54
CA LEU A 599 -21.04 0.71 -4.48
C LEU A 599 -20.38 0.86 -3.12
N THR A 600 -19.09 1.14 -3.12
CA THR A 600 -18.30 1.29 -1.91
C THR A 600 -17.46 2.56 -2.00
N GLY A 601 -16.92 3.01 -0.87
CA GLY A 601 -15.95 4.10 -0.85
C GLY A 601 -15.44 4.36 0.55
N CYS A 602 -14.28 5.02 0.64
CA CYS A 602 -13.70 5.39 1.93
C CYS A 602 -13.55 6.90 2.14
N SER A 603 -13.69 7.38 3.38
CA SER A 603 -13.45 8.77 3.77
C SER A 603 -14.37 9.71 2.99
N ALA A 604 -13.85 10.71 2.27
CA ALA A 604 -14.62 11.52 1.34
C ALA A 604 -15.38 10.69 0.27
N GLY A 605 -14.83 9.54 -0.15
CA GLY A 605 -15.51 8.57 -1.02
C GLY A 605 -16.57 7.73 -0.28
N GLY A 606 -16.42 7.54 1.03
CA GLY A 606 -17.43 6.95 1.90
C GLY A 606 -18.62 7.89 2.07
N LEU A 607 -18.36 9.19 2.25
CA LEU A 607 -19.40 10.23 2.18
C LEU A 607 -20.07 10.23 0.80
N ALA A 608 -19.29 10.20 -0.28
CA ALA A 608 -19.80 10.13 -1.65
C ALA A 608 -20.70 8.89 -1.86
N THR A 609 -20.41 7.77 -1.20
CA THR A 609 -21.25 6.58 -1.24
C THR A 609 -22.63 6.87 -0.64
N TYR A 610 -22.74 7.59 0.48
CA TYR A 610 -24.05 8.00 1.01
C TYR A 610 -24.80 8.92 0.03
N ILE A 611 -24.09 9.85 -0.60
CA ILE A 611 -24.67 10.81 -1.56
C ILE A 611 -25.24 10.09 -2.77
N HIS A 612 -24.49 9.14 -3.34
CA HIS A 612 -24.76 8.56 -4.66
C HIS A 612 -25.38 7.17 -4.65
N CYS A 613 -25.54 6.52 -3.50
CA CYS A 613 -26.03 5.13 -3.44
C CYS A 613 -27.43 4.94 -4.07
N ASP A 614 -28.37 5.84 -3.78
CA ASP A 614 -29.72 5.76 -4.37
C ASP A 614 -29.71 6.07 -5.88
N ASP A 615 -28.82 6.96 -6.35
CA ASP A 615 -28.63 7.23 -7.78
C ASP A 615 -28.06 5.99 -8.49
N PHE A 616 -27.04 5.37 -7.91
CA PHE A 616 -26.44 4.14 -8.42
C PHE A 616 -27.47 3.01 -8.53
N ARG A 617 -28.31 2.86 -7.50
CA ARG A 617 -29.44 1.92 -7.53
C ARG A 617 -30.41 2.21 -8.67
N ALA A 618 -30.67 3.48 -8.97
CA ALA A 618 -31.62 3.92 -9.99
C ALA A 618 -31.11 3.67 -11.42
N LEU A 619 -29.78 3.64 -11.63
CA LEU A 619 -29.17 3.34 -12.93
C LEU A 619 -29.37 1.90 -13.39
N LEU A 620 -29.62 0.97 -12.45
CA LEU A 620 -29.67 -0.46 -12.73
C LEU A 620 -31.10 -1.03 -12.72
N PRO A 621 -31.39 -2.06 -13.54
CA PRO A 621 -32.71 -2.69 -13.58
C PRO A 621 -33.21 -3.14 -12.20
N LYS A 622 -34.53 -3.08 -11.97
CA LYS A 622 -35.11 -3.39 -10.65
C LYS A 622 -34.75 -4.78 -10.11
N LYS A 623 -34.50 -5.76 -10.98
CA LYS A 623 -34.11 -7.14 -10.63
C LYS A 623 -32.67 -7.29 -10.12
N VAL A 624 -31.80 -6.29 -10.35
CA VAL A 624 -30.40 -6.33 -9.93
C VAL A 624 -30.32 -6.07 -8.44
N THR A 625 -29.59 -6.91 -7.70
CA THR A 625 -29.28 -6.66 -6.30
C THR A 625 -28.23 -5.57 -6.22
N VAL A 626 -28.60 -4.41 -5.68
CA VAL A 626 -27.69 -3.29 -5.44
C VAL A 626 -27.69 -2.99 -3.95
N LYS A 627 -26.49 -2.99 -3.37
CA LYS A 627 -26.24 -2.57 -1.98
C LYS A 627 -25.06 -1.60 -1.98
N CYS A 628 -24.85 -0.89 -0.88
CA CYS A 628 -23.75 0.06 -0.73
C CYS A 628 -22.97 -0.14 0.57
N LEU A 629 -21.71 0.26 0.63
CA LEU A 629 -20.88 0.24 1.83
C LEU A 629 -20.09 1.54 1.94
N ALA A 630 -20.30 2.28 3.02
CA ALA A 630 -19.52 3.47 3.34
C ALA A 630 -18.56 3.16 4.47
N ASP A 631 -17.26 3.35 4.20
CA ASP A 631 -16.14 3.11 5.12
C ASP A 631 -15.56 4.44 5.60
N GLY A 632 -15.51 4.69 6.92
CA GLY A 632 -14.93 5.91 7.49
C GLY A 632 -15.55 7.22 6.95
N GLY A 633 -16.78 7.14 6.44
CA GLY A 633 -17.49 8.22 5.77
C GLY A 633 -18.56 8.90 6.62
N PHE A 634 -18.79 8.42 7.85
CA PHE A 634 -19.84 8.94 8.73
C PHE A 634 -19.32 10.09 9.61
N PHE A 635 -19.09 11.25 9.00
CA PHE A 635 -18.60 12.45 9.68
C PHE A 635 -19.66 13.06 10.61
N LEU A 636 -19.24 13.47 11.82
CA LEU A 636 -20.13 14.02 12.84
C LEU A 636 -20.16 15.55 12.85
N ASP A 637 -21.36 16.08 13.09
CA ASP A 637 -21.57 17.49 13.39
C ASP A 637 -21.65 17.65 14.91
N VAL A 638 -20.48 17.74 15.55
CA VAL A 638 -20.32 17.86 17.00
C VAL A 638 -19.48 19.09 17.34
N ASN A 639 -19.49 19.46 18.62
CA ASN A 639 -18.58 20.47 19.13
C ASN A 639 -17.18 19.87 19.29
N ASP A 640 -16.17 20.65 18.95
CA ASP A 640 -14.79 20.35 19.31
C ASP A 640 -14.53 20.61 20.82
N ILE A 641 -13.31 20.32 21.25
CA ILE A 641 -12.86 20.45 22.65
C ILE A 641 -12.93 21.87 23.23
N ILE A 642 -13.14 22.91 22.42
CA ILE A 642 -13.37 24.29 22.89
C ILE A 642 -14.80 24.78 22.64
N GLY A 643 -15.71 23.88 22.25
CA GLY A 643 -17.13 24.16 22.07
C GLY A 643 -17.52 24.71 20.69
N LYS A 644 -16.63 24.68 19.68
CA LYS A 644 -16.92 25.16 18.33
C LYS A 644 -17.34 24.03 17.39
N ARG A 645 -18.22 24.32 16.44
CA ARG A 645 -18.60 23.39 15.37
C ARG A 645 -17.66 23.51 14.16
N SER A 646 -16.40 23.16 14.37
CA SER A 646 -15.33 23.30 13.38
C SER A 646 -15.63 22.56 12.07
N MET A 647 -16.16 21.34 12.14
CA MET A 647 -16.53 20.58 10.94
C MET A 647 -17.71 21.18 10.18
N ARG A 648 -18.69 21.75 10.89
CA ARG A 648 -19.83 22.45 10.26
C ARG A 648 -19.34 23.66 9.47
N SER A 649 -18.48 24.49 10.07
CA SER A 649 -17.86 25.62 9.36
C SER A 649 -17.02 25.15 8.17
N PHE A 650 -16.32 24.02 8.29
CA PHE A 650 -15.58 23.44 7.17
C PHE A 650 -16.50 23.03 6.01
N TYR A 651 -17.60 22.33 6.29
CA TYR A 651 -18.58 21.93 5.29
C TYR A 651 -19.34 23.12 4.69
N ASN A 652 -19.66 24.14 5.47
CA ASN A 652 -20.21 25.40 4.95
C ASN A 652 -19.36 25.93 3.80
N ASP A 653 -18.05 26.01 4.00
CA ASP A 653 -17.13 26.55 3.00
C ASP A 653 -17.02 25.66 1.76
N VAL A 654 -17.01 24.33 1.91
CA VAL A 654 -17.03 23.39 0.78
C VAL A 654 -18.34 23.50 0.00
N VAL A 655 -19.47 23.53 0.70
CA VAL A 655 -20.81 23.48 0.11
C VAL A 655 -21.10 24.74 -0.69
N HIS A 656 -20.74 25.90 -0.16
CA HIS A 656 -20.92 27.16 -0.86
C HIS A 656 -19.92 27.37 -1.99
N LEU A 657 -18.64 27.02 -1.81
CA LEU A 657 -17.63 27.20 -2.85
C LEU A 657 -17.91 26.35 -4.10
N GLN A 658 -18.38 25.12 -3.88
CA GLN A 658 -18.53 24.13 -4.95
C GLN A 658 -20.00 23.87 -5.33
N GLU A 659 -20.92 24.71 -4.82
CA GLU A 659 -22.37 24.68 -5.08
C GLU A 659 -23.03 23.31 -4.80
N VAL A 660 -22.50 22.59 -3.82
CA VAL A 660 -22.94 21.22 -3.45
C VAL A 660 -24.40 21.20 -2.99
N GLY A 661 -24.92 22.31 -2.45
CA GLY A 661 -26.32 22.44 -2.01
C GLY A 661 -27.34 22.06 -3.09
N LYS A 662 -27.00 22.26 -4.38
CA LYS A 662 -27.82 21.84 -5.53
C LYS A 662 -28.13 20.35 -5.54
N ARG A 663 -27.30 19.52 -4.90
CA ARG A 663 -27.48 18.06 -4.81
C ARG A 663 -28.53 17.65 -3.77
N PHE A 664 -28.91 18.53 -2.85
CA PHE A 664 -29.77 18.22 -1.71
C PHE A 664 -31.07 19.05 -1.64
N PRO A 665 -31.82 19.24 -2.74
CA PRO A 665 -33.00 20.12 -2.75
C PRO A 665 -34.08 19.66 -1.76
N ASN A 666 -34.26 18.34 -1.61
CA ASN A 666 -35.22 17.78 -0.67
C ASN A 666 -34.84 18.05 0.79
N CYS A 667 -33.55 17.93 1.13
CA CYS A 667 -33.08 18.20 2.49
C CYS A 667 -33.26 19.68 2.85
N ILE A 668 -32.88 20.57 1.94
CA ILE A 668 -33.07 22.03 2.10
C ILE A 668 -34.56 22.36 2.27
N SER A 669 -35.42 21.82 1.40
CA SER A 669 -36.88 22.06 1.49
C SER A 669 -37.52 21.59 2.80
N MET A 670 -37.00 20.52 3.40
CA MET A 670 -37.50 20.02 4.70
C MET A 670 -37.12 20.92 5.86
N MET A 671 -36.10 21.77 5.69
CA MET A 671 -35.58 22.68 6.72
C MET A 671 -36.22 24.08 6.62
N GLU A 672 -36.77 24.45 5.46
CA GLU A 672 -37.50 25.71 5.23
C GLU A 672 -38.56 26.06 6.29
N PRO A 673 -39.40 25.14 6.81
CA PRO A 673 -40.36 25.49 7.87
C PRO A 673 -39.69 25.89 9.20
N ALA A 674 -38.55 25.29 9.54
CA ALA A 674 -37.78 25.63 10.74
C ALA A 674 -37.06 26.97 10.58
N ARG A 675 -36.54 27.23 9.37
CA ARG A 675 -35.94 28.50 8.96
C ARG A 675 -36.91 29.68 9.12
N LEU A 676 -38.14 29.52 8.63
CA LEU A 676 -39.19 30.55 8.73
C LEU A 676 -39.55 30.89 10.18
N VAL A 677 -39.61 29.88 11.06
CA VAL A 677 -39.88 30.10 12.50
C VAL A 677 -38.70 30.81 13.17
N PHE A 678 -37.46 30.47 12.79
CA PHE A 678 -36.26 31.09 13.37
C PHE A 678 -36.12 32.57 12.98
N GLU A 679 -36.37 32.91 11.70
CA GLU A 679 -36.37 34.29 11.18
C GLU A 679 -37.41 35.19 11.89
N ILE A 680 -38.53 34.63 12.34
CA ILE A 680 -39.61 35.37 13.00
C ILE A 680 -39.28 35.69 14.48
N PHE A 681 -38.49 34.86 15.18
CA PHE A 681 -38.38 34.93 16.64
C PHE A 681 -37.00 35.33 17.20
N LEU A 682 -35.89 35.32 16.44
CA LEU A 682 -34.55 35.63 16.97
C LEU A 682 -33.72 36.51 16.01
N SER A 683 -33.43 37.76 16.42
CA SER A 683 -32.66 38.75 15.61
C SER A 683 -31.14 38.73 15.83
N HIS A 684 -30.52 37.57 16.09
CA HIS A 684 -29.05 37.50 16.25
C HIS A 684 -28.47 36.21 15.63
N GLY A 685 -27.96 36.31 14.40
CA GLY A 685 -26.82 35.52 13.90
C GLY A 685 -27.05 34.06 13.50
N ASP A 686 -26.53 33.74 12.30
CA ASP A 686 -26.25 32.42 11.69
C ASP A 686 -27.42 31.59 11.14
N LEU A 687 -27.71 31.75 9.85
CA LEU A 687 -28.23 30.67 8.99
C LEU A 687 -27.64 30.79 7.57
N PRO A 688 -26.71 29.88 7.22
CA PRO A 688 -27.05 28.86 6.24
C PRO A 688 -27.19 27.49 6.92
N GLU A 689 -28.13 26.68 6.43
CA GLU A 689 -28.43 25.34 6.96
C GLU A 689 -28.14 24.25 5.91
N ASP A 690 -27.74 24.66 4.71
CA ASP A 690 -27.55 23.79 3.54
C ASP A 690 -26.37 22.84 3.75
N GLU A 691 -25.35 23.26 4.50
CA GLU A 691 -24.20 22.44 4.83
C GLU A 691 -24.53 21.28 5.76
N LEU A 692 -25.63 21.39 6.54
CA LEU A 692 -26.12 20.27 7.33
C LEU A 692 -26.52 19.09 6.44
N CYS A 693 -27.01 19.37 5.24
CA CYS A 693 -27.39 18.34 4.27
C CYS A 693 -26.20 17.57 3.68
N PHE A 694 -24.98 18.09 3.85
CA PHE A 694 -23.76 17.37 3.48
C PHE A 694 -23.31 16.38 4.57
N PHE A 695 -23.87 16.44 5.78
CA PHE A 695 -23.56 15.45 6.81
C PHE A 695 -24.33 14.12 6.62
N PRO A 696 -23.64 12.98 6.76
CA PRO A 696 -24.22 11.63 6.61
C PRO A 696 -25.49 11.40 7.41
N HIS A 697 -25.55 11.86 8.67
CA HIS A 697 -26.71 11.66 9.55
C HIS A 697 -28.00 12.32 9.02
N LYS A 698 -27.91 13.33 8.13
CA LYS A 698 -29.07 13.88 7.42
C LYS A 698 -29.40 13.05 6.18
N ILE A 699 -28.38 12.66 5.40
CA ILE A 699 -28.53 11.90 4.16
C ILE A 699 -29.20 10.55 4.44
N VAL A 700 -28.71 9.77 5.41
CA VAL A 700 -29.17 8.40 5.69
C VAL A 700 -30.65 8.30 6.13
N LYS A 701 -31.26 9.40 6.59
CA LYS A 701 -32.68 9.42 6.97
C LYS A 701 -33.57 9.10 5.77
N ASN A 702 -33.25 9.67 4.62
CA ASN A 702 -34.06 9.58 3.41
C ASN A 702 -33.55 8.53 2.40
N MET A 703 -32.34 7.98 2.63
CA MET A 703 -31.81 6.90 1.81
C MET A 703 -32.65 5.63 1.88
N LYS A 704 -32.90 5.04 0.72
CA LYS A 704 -33.73 3.83 0.55
C LYS A 704 -32.89 2.58 0.35
N THR A 705 -31.79 2.67 -0.38
CA THR A 705 -30.98 1.52 -0.75
C THR A 705 -30.25 0.96 0.47
N PRO A 706 -30.28 -0.38 0.69
CA PRO A 706 -29.57 -1.01 1.79
C PRO A 706 -28.09 -0.66 1.78
N THR A 707 -27.63 -0.09 2.90
CA THR A 707 -26.25 0.38 3.06
C THR A 707 -25.62 -0.23 4.31
N PHE A 708 -24.36 -0.65 4.19
CA PHE A 708 -23.51 -1.08 5.28
C PHE A 708 -22.67 0.10 5.76
N ILE A 709 -22.69 0.36 7.05
CA ILE A 709 -21.84 1.38 7.68
C ILE A 709 -20.66 0.69 8.34
N LEU A 710 -19.48 0.87 7.77
CA LEU A 710 -18.22 0.53 8.41
C LEU A 710 -17.62 1.83 8.92
N ASN A 711 -17.50 1.99 10.24
CA ASN A 711 -16.91 3.21 10.78
C ASN A 711 -16.25 2.90 12.12
N PRO A 712 -14.97 3.23 12.31
CA PRO A 712 -14.37 3.16 13.64
C PRO A 712 -15.07 4.14 14.59
N ALA A 713 -15.34 3.71 15.81
CA ALA A 713 -15.94 4.55 16.85
C ALA A 713 -15.03 5.72 17.23
N TYR A 714 -13.73 5.52 17.07
CA TYR A 714 -12.67 6.49 17.32
C TYR A 714 -11.93 6.77 16.01
N ASP A 715 -12.67 7.19 14.99
CA ASP A 715 -12.08 7.51 13.68
C ASP A 715 -10.95 8.53 13.83
N ALA A 716 -9.75 8.10 13.41
CA ALA A 716 -8.53 8.84 13.66
C ALA A 716 -8.52 10.20 12.95
N TRP A 717 -9.15 10.30 11.77
CA TRP A 717 -9.24 11.57 11.06
C TRP A 717 -10.21 12.53 11.75
N GLN A 718 -11.37 12.04 12.20
CA GLN A 718 -12.36 12.86 12.90
C GLN A 718 -11.84 13.34 14.26
N ILE A 719 -11.14 12.50 15.01
CA ILE A 719 -10.52 12.94 16.27
C ILE A 719 -9.57 14.12 16.02
N GLN A 720 -8.78 14.06 14.94
CA GLN A 720 -7.78 15.10 14.65
C GLN A 720 -8.34 16.38 14.01
N HIS A 721 -9.49 16.33 13.32
CA HIS A 721 -10.01 17.50 12.58
C HIS A 721 -11.41 17.96 13.00
N VAL A 722 -12.18 17.10 13.66
CA VAL A 722 -13.54 17.38 14.15
C VAL A 722 -13.50 17.63 15.65
N LEU A 723 -13.00 16.67 16.42
CA LEU A 723 -13.04 16.74 17.89
C LEU A 723 -11.93 17.63 18.47
N ALA A 724 -10.69 17.46 18.02
CA ALA A 724 -9.53 18.21 18.51
C ALA A 724 -8.68 18.80 17.36
N PRO A 725 -9.25 19.66 16.49
CA PRO A 725 -8.50 20.33 15.44
C PRO A 725 -7.41 21.24 16.02
N ASN A 726 -6.32 21.43 15.27
CA ASN A 726 -5.18 22.25 15.73
C ASN A 726 -5.58 23.70 16.08
N ALA A 727 -6.58 24.26 15.40
CA ALA A 727 -7.09 25.61 15.70
C ALA A 727 -7.75 25.72 17.09
N SER A 728 -8.11 24.58 17.68
CA SER A 728 -8.75 24.46 18.99
C SER A 728 -7.77 24.11 20.10
N GLU A 729 -6.46 24.08 19.80
CA GLU A 729 -5.40 23.68 20.72
C GLU A 729 -4.29 24.73 20.86
N PRO A 730 -4.36 25.62 21.85
CA PRO A 730 -3.29 26.59 22.10
C PRO A 730 -2.06 26.04 22.84
N GLN A 731 -2.13 24.81 23.40
CA GLN A 731 -1.11 24.27 24.34
C GLN A 731 -0.71 22.80 24.07
N ASP A 732 -0.94 22.26 22.86
CA ASP A 732 -0.57 20.89 22.47
C ASP A 732 -1.08 19.76 23.39
N SER A 733 -2.11 20.00 24.19
CA SER A 733 -2.53 19.08 25.25
C SER A 733 -3.13 17.77 24.73
N TRP A 734 -3.74 17.76 23.54
CA TRP A 734 -4.21 16.55 22.85
C TRP A 734 -3.24 15.98 21.84
N LEU A 735 -2.07 16.61 21.61
CA LEU A 735 -1.16 16.15 20.57
C LEU A 735 -0.77 14.68 20.76
N SER A 736 -0.36 14.25 21.95
CA SER A 736 0.00 12.85 22.20
C SER A 736 -1.17 11.88 21.98
N CYS A 737 -2.37 12.25 22.41
CA CYS A 737 -3.60 11.46 22.28
C CYS A 737 -4.06 11.34 20.82
N LYS A 738 -3.92 12.41 20.02
CA LYS A 738 -4.21 12.41 18.59
C LYS A 738 -3.24 11.57 17.78
N LEU A 739 -2.01 11.44 18.25
CA LEU A 739 -0.99 10.62 17.61
C LEU A 739 -1.12 9.15 17.99
N ASP A 740 -1.51 8.87 19.24
CA ASP A 740 -1.68 7.53 19.78
C ASP A 740 -2.79 7.56 20.83
N ILE A 741 -3.89 6.89 20.54
CA ILE A 741 -5.05 6.83 21.45
C ILE A 741 -4.69 6.21 22.82
N ASN A 742 -3.62 5.40 22.91
CA ASN A 742 -3.15 4.84 24.17
C ASN A 742 -2.46 5.87 25.07
N LYS A 743 -2.08 7.02 24.53
CA LYS A 743 -1.44 8.13 25.27
C LYS A 743 -2.45 9.17 25.77
N CYS A 744 -3.74 8.94 25.55
CA CYS A 744 -4.79 9.80 26.10
C CYS A 744 -4.86 9.64 27.62
N ASN A 745 -4.90 10.76 28.35
CA ASN A 745 -5.16 10.73 29.79
C ASN A 745 -6.65 10.43 30.08
N SER A 746 -7.00 10.17 31.34
CA SER A 746 -8.37 9.79 31.72
C SER A 746 -9.44 10.81 31.30
N SER A 747 -9.15 12.10 31.35
CA SER A 747 -10.09 13.15 30.90
C SER A 747 -10.25 13.17 29.38
N GLN A 748 -9.17 12.94 28.63
CA GLN A 748 -9.22 12.81 27.18
C GLN A 748 -10.00 11.56 26.76
N ILE A 749 -9.79 10.44 27.45
CA ILE A 749 -10.57 9.22 27.24
C ILE A 749 -12.06 9.49 27.49
N GLU A 750 -12.42 10.18 28.57
CA GLU A 750 -13.82 10.55 28.85
C GLU A 750 -14.44 11.36 27.69
N ILE A 751 -13.71 12.33 27.14
CA ILE A 751 -14.15 13.11 25.98
C ILE A 751 -14.28 12.23 24.73
N LEU A 752 -13.33 11.30 24.49
CA LEU A 752 -13.43 10.32 23.41
C LEU A 752 -14.64 9.39 23.59
N GLN A 753 -14.99 9.03 24.82
CA GLN A 753 -16.22 8.27 25.08
C GLN A 753 -17.48 9.08 24.79
N GLY A 754 -17.46 10.38 25.08
CA GLY A 754 -18.49 11.32 24.64
C GLY A 754 -18.63 11.33 23.11
N PHE A 755 -17.52 11.45 22.39
CA PHE A 755 -17.51 11.41 20.92
C PHE A 755 -18.07 10.10 20.36
N ARG A 756 -17.71 8.95 20.95
CA ARG A 756 -18.32 7.66 20.62
C ARG A 756 -19.83 7.66 20.88
N ALA A 757 -20.29 8.22 22.00
CA ALA A 757 -21.71 8.31 22.31
C ALA A 757 -22.46 9.14 21.26
N ASP A 758 -21.89 10.27 20.83
CA ASP A 758 -22.44 11.12 19.77
C ASP A 758 -22.56 10.37 18.43
N LEU A 759 -21.54 9.56 18.07
CA LEU A 759 -21.63 8.69 16.88
C LEU A 759 -22.78 7.69 17.01
N LEU A 760 -22.89 7.02 18.15
CA LEU A 760 -23.92 6.00 18.37
C LEU A 760 -25.34 6.58 18.42
N ASP A 761 -25.49 7.83 18.86
CA ASP A 761 -26.73 8.59 18.81
C ASP A 761 -27.08 8.99 17.37
N ALA A 762 -26.12 9.51 16.61
CA ALA A 762 -26.30 9.84 15.20
C ALA A 762 -26.66 8.62 14.33
N LEU A 763 -26.22 7.42 14.75
CA LEU A 763 -26.57 6.14 14.12
C LEU A 763 -27.90 5.53 14.61
N SER A 764 -28.61 6.16 15.55
CA SER A 764 -29.87 5.62 16.13
C SER A 764 -30.93 5.29 15.08
N GLU A 765 -31.08 6.12 14.04
CA GLU A 765 -31.99 5.86 12.92
C GLU A 765 -31.54 4.68 12.06
N VAL A 766 -30.23 4.50 11.86
CA VAL A 766 -29.67 3.37 11.10
C VAL A 766 -29.88 2.04 11.84
N LYS A 767 -29.85 2.06 13.18
CA LYS A 767 -30.15 0.86 14.00
C LYS A 767 -31.56 0.35 13.76
N LYS A 768 -32.53 1.22 13.44
CA LYS A 768 -33.93 0.86 13.16
C LYS A 768 -34.12 0.24 11.76
N LYS A 769 -33.21 0.50 10.82
CA LYS A 769 -33.27 -0.04 9.45
C LYS A 769 -32.78 -1.49 9.42
N LYS A 770 -33.72 -2.45 9.35
CA LYS A 770 -33.43 -3.90 9.40
C LYS A 770 -32.55 -4.42 8.28
N GLU A 771 -32.71 -3.88 7.07
CA GLU A 771 -31.96 -4.31 5.88
C GLU A 771 -30.54 -3.72 5.81
N TRP A 772 -30.23 -2.75 6.67
CA TRP A 772 -28.93 -2.08 6.69
C TRP A 772 -27.96 -2.83 7.58
N GLY A 773 -26.66 -2.77 7.25
CA GLY A 773 -25.61 -3.36 8.06
C GLY A 773 -24.83 -2.29 8.83
N MET A 774 -24.21 -2.67 9.94
CA MET A 774 -23.16 -1.85 10.56
C MET A 774 -22.10 -2.71 11.24
N PHE A 775 -20.86 -2.25 11.15
CA PHE A 775 -19.71 -2.75 11.88
C PHE A 775 -18.97 -1.53 12.43
N ILE A 776 -19.13 -1.31 13.74
CA ILE A 776 -18.56 -0.17 14.46
C ILE A 776 -17.53 -0.73 15.45
N ASP A 777 -16.29 -0.88 15.01
CA ASP A 777 -15.18 -1.27 15.88
C ASP A 777 -14.69 -0.11 16.74
N SER A 778 -14.01 -0.42 17.83
CA SER A 778 -13.41 0.57 18.72
C SER A 778 -11.94 0.86 18.41
N CYS A 779 -11.53 0.65 17.15
CA CYS A 779 -10.17 0.89 16.73
C CYS A 779 -9.94 2.37 16.42
N PHE A 780 -8.71 2.83 16.66
CA PHE A 780 -8.24 4.14 16.28
C PHE A 780 -7.62 4.07 14.87
N VAL A 781 -8.46 4.11 13.85
CA VAL A 781 -8.06 3.93 12.44
C VAL A 781 -8.91 4.83 11.54
N HIS A 782 -8.52 4.96 10.28
CA HIS A 782 -9.30 5.62 9.23
C HIS A 782 -9.10 4.84 7.93
N CYS A 783 -10.20 4.50 7.25
CA CYS A 783 -10.25 3.57 6.11
C CYS A 783 -9.77 2.14 6.38
N GLN A 784 -10.69 1.19 6.23
CA GLN A 784 -10.46 -0.21 6.59
C GLN A 784 -10.64 -1.20 5.43
N THR A 785 -11.38 -0.84 4.38
CA THR A 785 -11.75 -1.74 3.27
C THR A 785 -10.64 -2.01 2.27
N LEU A 786 -9.75 -1.05 2.01
CA LEU A 786 -8.67 -1.18 1.02
C LEU A 786 -7.37 -1.76 1.60
N ASN A 787 -7.30 -1.93 2.93
CA ASN A 787 -6.11 -2.43 3.59
C ASN A 787 -6.27 -3.93 3.93
N ASN A 788 -5.33 -4.75 3.45
CA ASN A 788 -5.35 -6.19 3.66
C ASN A 788 -5.34 -6.58 5.15
N ILE A 789 -4.66 -5.80 6.01
CA ILE A 789 -4.57 -6.06 7.44
C ILE A 789 -5.95 -5.91 8.08
N THR A 790 -6.62 -4.79 7.84
CA THR A 790 -7.90 -4.46 8.48
C THR A 790 -9.09 -5.17 7.84
N TRP A 791 -9.07 -5.40 6.52
CA TRP A 791 -10.19 -6.01 5.80
C TRP A 791 -10.37 -7.50 6.09
N HIS A 792 -9.36 -8.31 5.78
CA HIS A 792 -9.41 -9.77 5.95
C HIS A 792 -8.00 -10.35 6.11
N SER A 793 -7.55 -10.46 7.36
CA SER A 793 -6.30 -11.10 7.74
C SER A 793 -6.40 -11.72 9.13
N PRO A 794 -5.41 -12.52 9.57
CA PRO A 794 -5.32 -12.96 10.96
C PRO A 794 -5.30 -11.81 11.98
N SER A 795 -4.82 -10.63 11.59
CA SER A 795 -4.72 -9.42 12.41
C SER A 795 -5.83 -8.39 12.14
N SER A 796 -6.86 -8.77 11.37
CA SER A 796 -8.03 -7.91 11.13
C SER A 796 -8.82 -7.72 12.42
N PRO A 797 -9.38 -6.52 12.68
CA PRO A 797 -10.30 -6.32 13.79
C PRO A 797 -11.51 -7.24 13.65
N ARG A 798 -11.91 -7.83 14.77
CA ARG A 798 -13.00 -8.79 14.86
C ARG A 798 -14.04 -8.33 15.84
N LEU A 799 -15.30 -8.51 15.46
CA LEU A 799 -16.45 -8.49 16.35
C LEU A 799 -17.15 -9.82 16.22
N ASN A 800 -17.47 -10.47 17.34
CA ASN A 800 -18.03 -11.82 17.36
C ASN A 800 -17.22 -12.82 16.51
N ASP A 801 -15.89 -12.78 16.64
CA ASP A 801 -14.91 -13.59 15.89
C ASP A 801 -14.92 -13.43 14.36
N LYS A 802 -15.71 -12.51 13.81
CA LYS A 802 -15.77 -12.22 12.38
C LYS A 802 -14.93 -11.00 12.01
N THR A 803 -14.12 -11.16 10.97
CA THR A 803 -13.45 -10.03 10.30
C THR A 803 -14.47 -9.11 9.63
N ILE A 804 -14.04 -7.90 9.28
CA ILE A 804 -14.85 -6.96 8.51
C ILE A 804 -15.36 -7.61 7.21
N ALA A 805 -14.48 -8.28 6.45
CA ALA A 805 -14.86 -8.89 5.18
C ALA A 805 -15.94 -9.97 5.35
N GLU A 806 -15.83 -10.80 6.38
CA GLU A 806 -16.86 -11.81 6.67
C GLU A 806 -18.18 -11.17 7.08
N ALA A 807 -18.16 -10.14 7.93
CA ALA A 807 -19.36 -9.44 8.36
C ALA A 807 -20.06 -8.72 7.18
N VAL A 808 -19.29 -8.09 6.30
CA VAL A 808 -19.82 -7.45 5.08
C VAL A 808 -20.37 -8.50 4.12
N GLY A 809 -19.67 -9.61 3.91
CA GLY A 809 -20.14 -10.71 3.06
C GLY A 809 -21.43 -11.34 3.60
N ASP A 810 -21.47 -11.61 4.91
CA ASP A 810 -22.65 -12.12 5.60
C ASP A 810 -23.86 -11.22 5.39
N TRP A 811 -23.70 -9.90 5.48
CA TRP A 811 -24.76 -8.94 5.22
C TRP A 811 -25.12 -8.80 3.74
N TYR A 812 -24.12 -8.73 2.86
CA TYR A 812 -24.34 -8.51 1.44
C TYR A 812 -25.12 -9.67 0.81
N PHE A 813 -24.78 -10.90 1.18
CA PHE A 813 -25.44 -12.12 0.69
C PHE A 813 -26.61 -12.58 1.59
N ASP A 814 -27.06 -11.73 2.52
CA ASP A 814 -28.21 -11.99 3.40
C ASP A 814 -28.07 -13.30 4.21
N ARG A 815 -26.83 -13.69 4.56
CA ARG A 815 -26.53 -14.86 5.41
C ARG A 815 -26.95 -14.62 6.86
N ARG A 816 -26.82 -13.38 7.33
CA ARG A 816 -27.34 -12.92 8.64
C ARG A 816 -27.48 -11.41 8.71
N VAL A 817 -28.24 -10.95 9.70
CA VAL A 817 -28.27 -9.53 10.10
C VAL A 817 -26.95 -9.17 10.80
N VAL A 818 -26.35 -8.05 10.40
CA VAL A 818 -25.08 -7.56 10.95
C VAL A 818 -25.28 -6.16 11.51
N LYS A 819 -25.34 -6.06 12.83
CA LYS A 819 -25.43 -4.81 13.59
C LYS A 819 -24.43 -4.86 14.73
N GLU A 820 -23.16 -4.84 14.39
CA GLU A 820 -22.07 -5.08 15.33
C GLU A 820 -21.50 -3.74 15.80
N ILE A 821 -21.47 -3.57 17.11
CA ILE A 821 -20.95 -2.38 17.78
C ILE A 821 -20.06 -2.88 18.90
N ASP A 822 -18.81 -2.46 18.86
CA ASP A 822 -17.79 -2.85 19.80
C ASP A 822 -17.96 -2.15 21.15
N CYS A 823 -17.32 -2.68 22.18
CA CYS A 823 -17.26 -2.08 23.51
C CYS A 823 -16.40 -0.79 23.50
N PRO A 824 -16.55 0.13 24.46
CA PRO A 824 -15.68 1.31 24.58
C PRO A 824 -14.17 0.97 24.62
N PHE A 825 -13.33 1.75 23.95
CA PHE A 825 -11.87 1.62 24.01
C PHE A 825 -11.36 1.72 25.47
N PRO A 826 -10.32 0.95 25.86
CA PRO A 826 -9.52 -0.01 25.08
C PRO A 826 -9.94 -1.47 25.31
N CYS A 827 -11.06 -1.91 24.72
CA CYS A 827 -11.55 -3.26 25.00
C CYS A 827 -11.26 -4.32 23.93
N ASN A 828 -11.05 -3.92 22.67
CA ASN A 828 -10.91 -4.87 21.57
C ASN A 828 -9.43 -5.14 21.26
N PRO A 829 -8.90 -6.32 21.62
CA PRO A 829 -7.48 -6.64 21.43
C PRO A 829 -7.11 -6.94 19.98
N THR A 830 -8.10 -7.09 19.10
CA THR A 830 -7.88 -7.35 17.67
C THR A 830 -7.70 -6.08 16.85
N CYS A 831 -7.85 -4.91 17.49
CA CYS A 831 -7.73 -3.63 16.82
C CYS A 831 -6.31 -3.36 16.31
N TYR A 832 -6.24 -2.92 15.05
CA TYR A 832 -5.07 -2.27 14.49
C TYR A 832 -5.20 -0.76 14.69
N ASN A 833 -4.67 -0.25 15.81
CA ASN A 833 -4.67 1.18 16.11
C ASN A 833 -3.51 1.88 15.39
N LEU A 834 -3.80 2.98 14.71
CA LEU A 834 -2.80 3.82 14.10
C LEU A 834 -1.97 4.53 15.17
N VAL A 835 -0.66 4.59 14.95
CA VAL A 835 0.26 5.41 15.71
C VAL A 835 0.91 6.37 14.73
N PHE A 836 0.61 7.66 14.87
CA PHE A 836 1.09 8.69 13.96
C PHE A 836 2.38 9.33 14.47
N ALA A 837 3.30 9.59 13.57
CA ALA A 837 4.48 10.42 13.87
C ALA A 837 4.14 11.92 13.92
N GLN A 838 3.09 12.34 13.20
CA GLN A 838 2.57 13.71 13.14
C GLN A 838 1.06 13.67 12.80
N PRO A 839 0.29 14.73 13.13
CA PRO A 839 -1.11 14.80 12.72
C PRO A 839 -1.27 14.74 11.19
N TYR A 840 -2.42 14.29 10.72
CA TYR A 840 -2.82 14.32 9.31
C TYR A 840 -2.62 15.73 8.73
N LYS A 841 -2.05 15.80 7.51
CA LYS A 841 -1.95 17.04 6.73
C LYS A 841 -3.13 17.10 5.75
N LEU A 842 -3.84 18.23 5.72
CA LEU A 842 -4.94 18.53 4.80
C LEU A 842 -4.44 18.76 3.36
#